data_AF-N9TA62-F1
#
_entry.id   AF-N9TA62-F1
#
_cell.length_a   1.000
_cell.length_b   1.000
_cell.length_c   1.000
_cell.angle_alpha   90.00
_cell.angle_beta   90.00
_cell.angle_gamma   90.00
#
_symmetry.space_group_name_H-M   'P 1'
#
loop_
_entity.id
_entity.type
_entity.pdbx_description
1 polymer ?
#
loop_
_entity_poly.entity_id
_entity_poly.type
_entity_poly.pdbx_seq_one_letter_code
_entity_poly.pdbx_strand_id
1 'polypeptide(L)'
;MQKYHSNMKINCYLFILFILFTKSRLVNESEFYLESKCGDGLWDQFSEECDGGIGCNSKCICEEGYLSDGKGKCIMSCVYGKACLNGCNKPDICDHCDTSLGYKEDCSGCEDEFMYFGKKQCGKYNDKNIESCSEFFQRMELQNISSFSFILNGNKKNIENGKKNVIHHLKNVKLEYSSCSYNVEENKPYTYGIWIKVLSTINEWVLVEIDEKYHKQDNEVINFIQTETGNKFAFSSQYTCENVNSLIHFAGCISMNEGINDNIHSPRLSLLLNENIPQYLFLHSKYASSILPDISIYFSQLVHICSSVYQNINWNGLSKSNITIPLDMKYSLLSQSICRQDKIQGFWFRIDGIDQTIEIFTCNSKQRNIIFDIISINSTKYNIDDTSDISFIDCNSNEFKCMKTVSNGCHNNSGSARAIVTLNHNETYLLFVGSYDTSFSTINLTIKMTCPGNCEYGICSDYSGGCECLDNYVSINGACTLCGNGKLDYGEDCDFSVEGYVDSQCTSACNCVYGSEPVNINGIIKCAVPTCGNGKIDAYEECDGGYGCDHCVCVNGTKKYAKGRIDCILETCGNKKWDKGEECDGGDGCIECECQENWYTNKRADCSRIPLIIRKVLYLIIGFITYIILYCILFIVVLYLHIGITKKIQQEEEENKNQILFENIIIPFDEKNSQYIDIQQNNPYFAFSTTLIDFDGKKLEIEEIESFDIQIKNNWKDPLHFSFHSGDYQKYEIACQPVIETIKPFESITLSISIRMKCTTILNEKIPITIKFKPMNDIIKDIKKHNHLLLEKNLIVNQLNNSYTNSLSSSEDDLVNHLTTFNTNYSTHEKQLSSIKNNKKIEKFYSYLNLQVESALSTKLDIEEIHLQHQPIGCGTFGIVYRAEWRGVDVAIKLMKTDLIGVEELMPNFIQEAEMLERIRSPYIINFIGSVITVDTLCLVTEFCPSGSLRKYIKMNYT
;
A
#
# COMPACT_ATOMS: atom_id res chain seq x y z
N MET A 1 22.75 12.98 59.28
CA MET A 1 21.72 13.68 58.46
C MET A 1 21.96 13.58 56.95
N GLN A 2 22.42 12.43 56.40
CA GLN A 2 22.66 12.28 54.95
C GLN A 2 22.03 11.02 54.31
N LYS A 3 21.20 10.28 55.06
CA LYS A 3 20.53 9.06 54.54
C LYS A 3 19.01 9.21 54.29
N TYR A 4 18.42 10.36 54.60
CA TYR A 4 16.97 10.60 54.43
C TYR A 4 16.59 11.30 53.12
N HIS A 5 17.53 11.94 52.41
CA HIS A 5 17.23 12.64 51.16
C HIS A 5 17.29 11.76 49.89
N SER A 6 17.85 10.55 49.97
CA SER A 6 17.94 9.64 48.82
C SER A 6 16.66 8.83 48.57
N ASN A 7 15.87 8.54 49.61
CA ASN A 7 14.65 7.74 49.46
C ASN A 7 13.45 8.55 48.95
N MET A 8 13.49 9.88 49.08
CA MET A 8 12.37 10.73 48.65
C MET A 8 12.41 11.05 47.14
N LYS A 9 13.61 11.06 46.51
CA LYS A 9 13.74 11.21 45.05
C LYS A 9 13.39 9.93 44.29
N ILE A 10 13.67 8.76 44.86
CA ILE A 10 13.34 7.47 44.23
C ILE A 10 11.81 7.25 44.22
N ASN A 11 11.12 7.62 45.30
CA ASN A 11 9.65 7.52 45.34
C ASN A 11 8.95 8.55 44.43
N CYS A 12 9.52 9.74 44.20
CA CYS A 12 9.00 10.67 43.18
C CYS A 12 9.21 10.17 41.76
N TYR A 13 10.35 9.53 41.45
CA TYR A 13 10.59 8.95 40.13
C TYR A 13 9.71 7.72 39.87
N LEU A 14 9.45 6.89 40.88
CA LEU A 14 8.51 5.77 40.77
C LEU A 14 7.06 6.23 40.62
N PHE A 15 6.65 7.33 41.26
CA PHE A 15 5.31 7.90 41.11
C PHE A 15 5.12 8.58 39.74
N ILE A 16 6.17 9.21 39.19
CA ILE A 16 6.16 9.77 37.84
C ILE A 16 6.19 8.67 36.77
N LEU A 17 6.93 7.58 36.99
CA LEU A 17 6.90 6.38 36.14
C LEU A 17 5.52 5.70 36.18
N PHE A 18 4.85 5.64 37.33
CA PHE A 18 3.51 5.07 37.45
C PHE A 18 2.46 5.91 36.68
N ILE A 19 2.60 7.24 36.65
CA ILE A 19 1.74 8.14 35.86
C ILE A 19 2.06 8.05 34.35
N LEU A 20 3.32 7.82 33.98
CA LEU A 20 3.73 7.63 32.58
C LEU A 20 3.30 6.26 32.02
N PHE A 21 3.33 5.20 32.83
CA PHE A 21 2.82 3.86 32.44
C PHE A 21 1.29 3.80 32.35
N THR A 22 0.55 4.73 32.97
CA THR A 22 -0.90 4.86 32.71
C THR A 22 -1.24 5.54 31.38
N LYS A 23 -0.25 5.96 30.58
CA LYS A 23 -0.46 6.55 29.25
C LYS A 23 0.24 5.83 28.09
N SER A 24 0.91 4.72 28.32
CA SER A 24 1.39 3.85 27.25
C SER A 24 0.37 2.74 27.01
N ARG A 25 -0.47 2.93 25.99
CA ARG A 25 -1.29 1.84 25.43
C ARG A 25 -0.34 0.87 24.74
N LEU A 26 -0.21 -0.33 25.29
CA LEU A 26 0.44 -1.45 24.59
C LEU A 26 -0.52 -1.89 23.50
N VAL A 27 -0.12 -1.67 22.25
CA VAL A 27 -0.89 -2.10 21.09
C VAL A 27 -0.69 -3.61 20.95
N ASN A 28 -1.75 -4.37 21.19
CA ASN A 28 -1.74 -5.82 21.05
C ASN A 28 -1.62 -6.21 19.58
N GLU A 29 -1.16 -7.43 19.30
CA GLU A 29 -1.15 -8.02 17.95
C GLU A 29 -2.57 -8.06 17.32
N SER A 30 -3.62 -8.01 18.14
CA SER A 30 -5.02 -7.83 17.69
C SER A 30 -5.39 -6.39 17.28
N GLU A 31 -4.66 -5.35 17.73
CA GLU A 31 -4.86 -3.95 17.31
C GLU A 31 -4.09 -3.61 16.02
N PHE A 32 -3.01 -4.33 15.69
CA PHE A 32 -2.32 -4.17 14.39
C PHE A 32 -3.14 -4.70 13.19
N TYR A 33 -4.07 -5.61 13.45
CA TYR A 33 -5.00 -6.17 12.45
C TYR A 33 -6.42 -5.57 12.52
N LEU A 34 -6.61 -4.46 13.24
CA LEU A 34 -7.91 -3.78 13.27
C LEU A 34 -8.02 -2.86 12.05
N GLU A 35 -9.06 -3.06 11.23
CA GLU A 35 -9.48 -2.07 10.23
C GLU A 35 -9.70 -0.73 10.96
N SER A 36 -8.85 0.26 10.68
CA SER A 36 -8.96 1.60 11.24
C SER A 36 -10.32 2.20 10.84
N LYS A 37 -11.06 2.73 11.83
CA LYS A 37 -12.42 3.20 11.63
C LYS A 37 -12.44 4.71 11.59
N CYS A 38 -12.52 5.22 10.38
CA CYS A 38 -12.46 6.65 10.19
C CYS A 38 -13.58 7.43 10.86
N GLY A 39 -13.21 8.42 11.69
CA GLY A 39 -14.14 9.27 12.42
C GLY A 39 -14.58 8.69 13.76
N ASP A 40 -13.78 7.81 14.37
CA ASP A 40 -14.05 7.26 15.70
C ASP A 40 -13.52 8.15 16.85
N GLY A 41 -12.81 9.23 16.51
CA GLY A 41 -12.28 10.21 17.46
C GLY A 41 -10.89 9.85 18.02
N LEU A 42 -10.26 8.79 17.51
CA LEU A 42 -8.91 8.34 17.81
C LEU A 42 -8.04 8.26 16.54
N TRP A 43 -7.25 9.30 16.27
CA TRP A 43 -6.26 9.27 15.18
C TRP A 43 -5.08 8.33 15.45
N ASP A 44 -4.90 7.33 14.59
CA ASP A 44 -3.78 6.38 14.62
C ASP A 44 -2.69 6.73 13.60
N GLN A 45 -1.55 7.25 14.08
CA GLN A 45 -0.45 7.77 13.26
C GLN A 45 0.13 6.80 12.22
N PHE A 46 -0.06 5.48 12.39
CA PHE A 46 0.50 4.47 11.49
C PHE A 46 -0.47 4.00 10.40
N SER A 47 -1.77 4.26 10.56
CA SER A 47 -2.83 3.78 9.65
C SER A 47 -3.72 4.89 9.09
N GLU A 48 -3.64 6.11 9.63
CA GLU A 48 -4.51 7.23 9.27
C GLU A 48 -3.73 8.54 9.08
N GLU A 49 -4.06 9.33 8.05
CA GLU A 49 -3.56 10.70 7.91
C GLU A 49 -4.42 11.70 8.69
N CYS A 50 -5.68 11.36 8.91
CA CYS A 50 -6.70 12.15 9.58
C CYS A 50 -7.76 11.23 10.18
N ASP A 51 -8.46 11.68 11.21
CA ASP A 51 -9.55 10.93 11.85
C ASP A 51 -10.86 11.70 11.73
N GLY A 52 -11.39 11.70 10.51
CA GLY A 52 -12.58 12.46 10.13
C GLY A 52 -12.40 13.99 10.14
N GLY A 53 -13.48 14.71 9.83
CA GLY A 53 -13.50 16.17 9.75
C GLY A 53 -13.35 16.73 8.33
N ILE A 54 -13.18 18.06 8.22
CA ILE A 54 -13.16 18.77 6.92
C ILE A 54 -11.92 18.36 6.14
N GLY A 55 -12.11 17.80 4.93
CA GLY A 55 -11.02 17.39 4.04
C GLY A 55 -10.44 16.01 4.35
N CYS A 56 -11.11 15.18 5.15
CA CYS A 56 -10.71 13.80 5.45
C CYS A 56 -11.74 12.83 4.85
N ASN A 57 -11.29 11.88 4.02
CA ASN A 57 -12.19 10.94 3.33
C ASN A 57 -12.58 9.73 4.22
N SER A 58 -13.47 8.87 3.71
CA SER A 58 -13.94 7.67 4.44
C SER A 58 -12.87 6.59 4.67
N LYS A 59 -11.70 6.72 4.05
CA LYS A 59 -10.52 5.85 4.23
C LYS A 59 -9.48 6.48 5.16
N CYS A 60 -9.78 7.60 5.82
CA CYS A 60 -8.86 8.29 6.74
C CYS A 60 -7.59 8.85 6.10
N ILE A 61 -7.76 9.31 4.86
CA ILE A 61 -6.72 9.98 4.08
C ILE A 61 -7.20 11.39 3.77
N CYS A 62 -6.28 12.36 3.73
CA CYS A 62 -6.65 13.72 3.35
C CYS A 62 -7.09 13.79 1.89
N GLU A 63 -8.21 14.46 1.64
CA GLU A 63 -8.78 14.68 0.31
C GLU A 63 -7.86 15.56 -0.56
N GLU A 64 -8.03 15.48 -1.89
CA GLU A 64 -7.24 16.28 -2.84
C GLU A 64 -7.30 17.77 -2.50
N GLY A 65 -6.12 18.38 -2.30
CA GLY A 65 -6.02 19.78 -1.88
C GLY A 65 -6.02 19.99 -0.36
N TYR A 66 -5.96 18.92 0.43
CA TYR A 66 -5.67 18.98 1.86
C TYR A 66 -4.39 18.19 2.19
N LEU A 67 -3.67 18.62 3.23
CA LEU A 67 -2.44 17.99 3.71
C LEU A 67 -2.63 17.57 5.16
N SER A 68 -2.03 16.45 5.58
CA SER A 68 -2.04 16.07 7.00
C SER A 68 -1.23 17.07 7.83
N ASP A 69 -1.78 17.48 8.97
CA ASP A 69 -1.07 18.28 9.97
C ASP A 69 -0.21 17.43 10.93
N GLY A 70 -0.20 16.11 10.74
CA GLY A 70 0.49 15.15 11.60
C GLY A 70 -0.10 15.05 13.01
N LYS A 71 -1.35 15.49 13.20
CA LYS A 71 -2.11 15.45 14.46
C LYS A 71 -3.56 14.97 14.25
N GLY A 72 -3.80 14.27 13.15
CA GLY A 72 -5.10 13.72 12.79
C GLY A 72 -6.07 14.68 12.14
N LYS A 73 -5.61 15.82 11.60
CA LYS A 73 -6.45 16.76 10.85
C LYS A 73 -5.87 17.07 9.49
N CYS A 74 -6.78 17.28 8.55
CA CYS A 74 -6.44 17.77 7.23
C CYS A 74 -6.47 19.29 7.20
N ILE A 75 -5.32 19.90 6.87
CA ILE A 75 -5.19 21.34 6.63
C ILE A 75 -5.32 21.64 5.15
N MET A 76 -6.12 22.64 4.82
CA MET A 76 -6.36 23.04 3.44
C MET A 76 -5.08 23.58 2.79
N SER A 77 -4.69 22.96 1.67
CA SER A 77 -3.62 23.41 0.78
C SER A 77 -4.21 24.18 -0.39
N CYS A 78 -4.03 25.50 -0.38
CA CYS A 78 -4.57 26.38 -1.41
C CYS A 78 -3.84 26.15 -2.74
N VAL A 79 -4.54 25.70 -3.77
CA VAL A 79 -4.00 25.41 -5.11
C VAL A 79 -3.42 26.68 -5.77
N TYR A 80 -4.04 27.83 -5.51
CA TYR A 80 -3.55 29.14 -5.94
C TYR A 80 -2.32 29.62 -5.15
N GLY A 81 -1.95 28.93 -4.06
CA GLY A 81 -0.81 29.28 -3.21
C GLY A 81 -0.87 30.73 -2.72
N LYS A 82 0.23 31.47 -2.91
CA LYS A 82 0.33 32.90 -2.55
C LYS A 82 -0.45 33.82 -3.49
N ALA A 83 -0.95 33.32 -4.63
CA ALA A 83 -1.71 34.13 -5.56
C ALA A 83 -3.13 34.43 -5.04
N CYS A 84 -3.63 33.68 -4.05
CA CYS A 84 -4.90 34.02 -3.40
C CYS A 84 -4.67 35.01 -2.26
N LEU A 85 -5.13 36.25 -2.42
CA LEU A 85 -4.78 37.37 -1.52
C LEU A 85 -5.32 37.20 -0.10
N ASN A 86 -6.51 36.59 0.05
CA ASN A 86 -7.17 36.36 1.35
C ASN A 86 -7.09 34.90 1.82
N GLY A 87 -6.32 34.06 1.12
CA GLY A 87 -6.34 32.62 1.29
C GLY A 87 -7.59 31.98 0.64
N CYS A 88 -7.48 30.70 0.34
CA CYS A 88 -8.55 29.92 -0.29
C CYS A 88 -9.70 29.67 0.70
N ASN A 89 -10.95 29.63 0.22
CA ASN A 89 -12.13 29.20 1.00
C ASN A 89 -12.34 27.68 0.92
N LYS A 90 -11.96 27.08 -0.22
CA LYS A 90 -11.80 25.64 -0.47
C LYS A 90 -10.49 25.45 -1.23
N PRO A 91 -9.87 24.26 -1.25
CA PRO A 91 -8.55 24.08 -1.89
C PRO A 91 -8.43 24.69 -3.28
N ASP A 92 -9.50 24.65 -4.06
CA ASP A 92 -9.60 25.13 -5.44
C ASP A 92 -10.49 26.38 -5.62
N ILE A 93 -10.93 27.06 -4.54
CA ILE A 93 -11.76 28.27 -4.60
C ILE A 93 -11.04 29.42 -3.91
N CYS A 94 -10.73 30.45 -4.69
CA CYS A 94 -10.22 31.73 -4.22
C CYS A 94 -11.15 32.86 -4.67
N ASP A 95 -11.45 33.80 -3.76
CA ASP A 95 -12.35 34.91 -4.07
C ASP A 95 -11.64 36.04 -4.84
N HIS A 96 -10.37 36.31 -4.52
CA HIS A 96 -9.56 37.39 -5.12
C HIS A 96 -8.11 36.96 -5.33
N CYS A 97 -7.67 37.02 -6.59
CA CYS A 97 -6.34 36.62 -7.00
C CYS A 97 -5.43 37.81 -7.32
N ASP A 98 -4.13 37.63 -7.08
CA ASP A 98 -3.09 38.59 -7.40
C ASP A 98 -2.86 38.64 -8.91
N THR A 99 -3.32 39.74 -9.53
CA THR A 99 -3.19 39.97 -10.97
C THR A 99 -1.73 40.15 -11.41
N SER A 100 -0.81 40.52 -10.50
CA SER A 100 0.61 40.65 -10.82
C SER A 100 1.29 39.31 -11.14
N LEU A 101 0.67 38.20 -10.70
CA LEU A 101 1.12 36.83 -10.97
C LEU A 101 0.45 36.21 -12.21
N GLY A 102 -0.33 37.00 -12.97
CA GLY A 102 -0.96 36.56 -14.22
C GLY A 102 -2.31 35.88 -14.07
N TYR A 103 -2.97 36.05 -12.93
CA TYR A 103 -4.34 35.59 -12.67
C TYR A 103 -5.35 36.70 -12.95
N LYS A 104 -6.58 36.34 -13.36
CA LYS A 104 -7.69 37.29 -13.37
C LYS A 104 -8.11 37.66 -11.95
N GLU A 105 -8.63 38.87 -11.77
CA GLU A 105 -9.07 39.38 -10.46
C GLU A 105 -10.11 38.48 -9.78
N ASP A 106 -10.99 37.87 -10.58
CA ASP A 106 -12.05 36.94 -10.15
C ASP A 106 -11.57 35.47 -10.02
N CYS A 107 -10.27 35.20 -10.18
CA CYS A 107 -9.67 33.87 -10.14
C CYS A 107 -10.25 32.86 -11.15
N SER A 108 -10.99 33.31 -12.17
CA SER A 108 -11.65 32.44 -13.15
C SER A 108 -10.70 31.86 -14.20
N GLY A 109 -9.51 32.45 -14.37
CA GLY A 109 -8.59 32.15 -15.45
C GLY A 109 -7.25 32.86 -15.31
N CYS A 110 -6.36 32.63 -16.28
CA CYS A 110 -5.15 33.42 -16.43
C CYS A 110 -5.38 34.64 -17.34
N GLU A 111 -4.62 35.70 -17.08
CA GLU A 111 -4.55 36.91 -17.91
C GLU A 111 -3.97 36.63 -19.30
N ASP A 112 -4.06 37.61 -20.19
CA ASP A 112 -3.44 37.55 -21.51
C ASP A 112 -1.91 37.35 -21.41
N GLU A 113 -1.32 36.52 -22.29
CA GLU A 113 0.08 36.01 -22.20
C GLU A 113 0.37 34.94 -21.12
N PHE A 114 -0.62 34.59 -20.29
CA PHE A 114 -0.50 33.52 -19.28
C PHE A 114 -1.47 32.36 -19.56
N MET A 115 -1.11 31.15 -19.15
CA MET A 115 -1.96 29.95 -19.20
C MET A 115 -1.67 29.06 -17.99
N TYR A 116 -2.48 28.03 -17.79
CA TYR A 116 -2.23 27.06 -16.73
C TYR A 116 -1.02 26.15 -17.00
N PHE A 117 -0.14 26.04 -16.00
CA PHE A 117 0.97 25.07 -15.90
C PHE A 117 0.80 24.28 -14.60
N GLY A 118 -0.11 23.31 -14.62
CA GLY A 118 -0.69 22.69 -13.44
C GLY A 118 -2.08 23.26 -13.15
N LYS A 119 -2.90 22.47 -12.45
CA LYS A 119 -4.30 22.80 -12.14
C LYS A 119 -4.35 24.16 -11.43
N LYS A 120 -4.94 25.17 -12.09
CA LYS A 120 -5.10 26.55 -11.59
C LYS A 120 -3.79 27.29 -11.22
N GLN A 121 -2.68 26.95 -11.88
CA GLN A 121 -1.38 27.62 -11.69
C GLN A 121 -1.01 28.44 -12.93
N CYS A 122 -1.16 29.76 -12.89
CA CYS A 122 -0.86 30.61 -14.05
C CYS A 122 0.65 30.80 -14.24
N GLY A 123 1.11 30.63 -15.47
CA GLY A 123 2.49 30.90 -15.88
C GLY A 123 2.54 31.50 -17.28
N LYS A 124 3.63 32.21 -17.59
CA LYS A 124 3.82 32.83 -18.91
C LYS A 124 4.07 31.76 -19.96
N TYR A 125 3.44 31.92 -21.13
CA TYR A 125 3.70 31.08 -22.29
C TYR A 125 4.10 31.93 -23.51
N ASN A 126 4.58 31.29 -24.56
CA ASN A 126 5.01 31.96 -25.79
C ASN A 126 4.20 31.42 -26.96
N ASP A 127 3.38 32.28 -27.58
CA ASP A 127 2.51 31.93 -28.70
C ASP A 127 3.30 31.32 -29.89
N LYS A 128 4.58 31.68 -30.06
CA LYS A 128 5.43 31.14 -31.14
C LYS A 128 5.79 29.66 -30.97
N ASN A 129 5.56 29.10 -29.79
CA ASN A 129 5.86 27.71 -29.46
C ASN A 129 4.62 26.82 -29.51
N ILE A 130 3.49 27.31 -30.03
CA ILE A 130 2.27 26.54 -30.22
C ILE A 130 2.31 25.83 -31.58
N GLU A 131 1.86 24.58 -31.60
CA GLU A 131 1.78 23.74 -32.78
C GLU A 131 0.40 23.04 -32.82
N SER A 132 -0.15 22.87 -34.02
CA SER A 132 -1.34 22.05 -34.26
C SER A 132 -0.98 20.61 -34.62
N CYS A 133 -1.94 19.70 -34.51
CA CYS A 133 -1.78 18.30 -34.95
C CYS A 133 -1.16 18.20 -36.36
N SER A 134 -1.61 19.03 -37.31
CA SER A 134 -1.09 19.02 -38.69
C SER A 134 0.37 19.46 -38.77
N GLU A 135 0.72 20.53 -38.06
CA GLU A 135 2.08 21.08 -38.04
C GLU A 135 3.05 20.10 -37.36
N PHE A 136 2.60 19.42 -36.29
CA PHE A 136 3.36 18.38 -35.62
C PHE A 136 3.79 17.27 -36.60
N PHE A 137 2.84 16.71 -37.36
CA PHE A 137 3.17 15.65 -38.33
C PHE A 137 4.04 16.16 -39.48
N GLN A 138 3.81 17.38 -39.98
CA GLN A 138 4.67 18.00 -40.99
C GLN A 138 6.12 18.16 -40.49
N ARG A 139 6.30 18.57 -39.24
CA ARG A 139 7.60 18.70 -38.60
C ARG A 139 8.29 17.35 -38.42
N MET A 140 7.55 16.31 -38.02
CA MET A 140 8.10 14.95 -37.90
C MET A 140 8.52 14.37 -39.25
N GLU A 141 7.73 14.60 -40.30
CA GLU A 141 8.08 14.22 -41.67
C GLU A 141 9.35 14.94 -42.15
N LEU A 142 9.47 16.26 -41.91
CA LEU A 142 10.67 17.04 -42.23
C LEU A 142 11.92 16.56 -41.48
N GLN A 143 11.75 15.97 -40.29
CA GLN A 143 12.83 15.42 -39.47
C GLN A 143 13.10 13.92 -39.75
N ASN A 144 12.38 13.30 -40.70
CA ASN A 144 12.45 11.86 -40.99
C ASN A 144 12.18 10.95 -39.77
N ILE A 145 11.31 11.37 -38.85
CA ILE A 145 10.96 10.58 -37.66
C ILE A 145 9.61 9.91 -37.89
N SER A 146 9.62 8.60 -38.20
CA SER A 146 8.41 7.81 -38.48
C SER A 146 7.78 7.15 -37.25
N SER A 147 8.33 7.34 -36.05
CA SER A 147 7.91 6.67 -34.80
C SER A 147 6.52 7.08 -34.28
N PHE A 148 5.84 8.03 -34.93
CA PHE A 148 4.53 8.54 -34.51
C PHE A 148 3.37 8.06 -35.40
N SER A 149 3.63 7.18 -36.37
CA SER A 149 2.61 6.59 -37.25
C SER A 149 2.64 5.07 -37.17
N PHE A 150 1.52 4.46 -36.77
CA PHE A 150 1.40 3.02 -36.54
C PHE A 150 0.34 2.40 -37.44
N ILE A 151 0.65 1.22 -38.00
CA ILE A 151 -0.28 0.39 -38.77
C ILE A 151 -0.48 -0.94 -38.02
N LEU A 152 -1.73 -1.23 -37.66
CA LEU A 152 -2.16 -2.47 -37.02
C LEU A 152 -2.69 -3.42 -38.10
N ASN A 153 -2.10 -4.62 -38.16
CA ASN A 153 -2.45 -5.65 -39.13
C ASN A 153 -3.22 -6.75 -38.40
N GLY A 154 -4.55 -6.77 -38.54
CA GLY A 154 -5.44 -7.67 -37.78
C GLY A 154 -5.41 -9.15 -38.18
N ASN A 155 -4.41 -9.62 -38.95
CA ASN A 155 -4.31 -11.01 -39.40
C ASN A 155 -2.95 -11.62 -39.05
N LYS A 156 -2.84 -12.17 -37.83
CA LYS A 156 -2.11 -13.40 -37.44
C LYS A 156 -1.98 -13.48 -35.91
N LYS A 157 -1.90 -14.72 -35.41
CA LYS A 157 -1.60 -15.20 -34.04
C LYS A 157 -0.29 -14.65 -33.41
N ASN A 158 0.06 -13.39 -33.63
CA ASN A 158 1.27 -12.71 -33.18
C ASN A 158 0.95 -11.48 -32.29
N ILE A 159 -0.21 -11.44 -31.65
CA ILE A 159 -0.46 -10.55 -30.50
C ILE A 159 -0.38 -11.40 -29.22
N GLU A 160 0.63 -12.28 -29.14
CA GLU A 160 1.03 -12.87 -27.85
C GLU A 160 1.89 -11.90 -27.03
N ASN A 161 2.35 -10.79 -27.61
CA ASN A 161 2.87 -9.63 -26.89
C ASN A 161 2.32 -8.37 -27.59
N GLY A 162 1.49 -7.57 -26.90
CA GLY A 162 1.01 -6.29 -27.44
C GLY A 162 2.18 -5.50 -28.01
N LYS A 163 2.03 -4.89 -29.20
CA LYS A 163 3.14 -4.16 -29.84
C LYS A 163 3.58 -3.04 -28.89
N LYS A 164 4.73 -3.22 -28.23
CA LYS A 164 5.43 -2.18 -27.46
C LYS A 164 6.09 -1.24 -28.44
N ASN A 165 5.57 -0.03 -28.57
CA ASN A 165 6.21 1.03 -29.35
C ASN A 165 6.76 2.06 -28.37
N VAL A 166 8.08 2.23 -28.35
CA VAL A 166 8.72 3.24 -27.52
C VAL A 166 8.66 4.57 -28.26
N ILE A 167 8.08 5.59 -27.62
CA ILE A 167 8.12 6.96 -28.11
C ILE A 167 9.13 7.74 -27.28
N HIS A 168 10.16 8.25 -27.97
CA HIS A 168 11.23 9.01 -27.35
C HIS A 168 10.85 10.47 -27.11
N HIS A 169 11.37 11.05 -26.03
CA HIS A 169 11.27 12.46 -25.69
C HIS A 169 11.89 13.31 -26.80
N LEU A 170 11.07 14.21 -27.37
CA LEU A 170 11.50 15.16 -28.38
C LEU A 170 12.36 16.25 -27.73
N LYS A 171 13.60 16.48 -28.21
CA LYS A 171 14.49 17.52 -27.66
C LYS A 171 13.93 18.96 -27.77
N ASN A 172 12.91 19.18 -28.60
CA ASN A 172 12.23 20.45 -28.82
C ASN A 172 10.73 20.29 -28.54
N VAL A 173 10.34 20.24 -27.26
CA VAL A 173 8.95 20.10 -26.85
C VAL A 173 8.22 21.43 -27.04
N LYS A 174 7.12 21.40 -27.79
CA LYS A 174 6.22 22.53 -28.05
C LYS A 174 4.89 22.32 -27.33
N LEU A 175 4.12 23.41 -27.19
CA LEU A 175 2.74 23.33 -26.72
C LEU A 175 1.86 22.93 -27.90
N GLU A 176 1.08 21.87 -27.74
CA GLU A 176 0.21 21.35 -28.79
C GLU A 176 -1.24 21.79 -28.51
N TYR A 177 -1.94 22.20 -29.57
CA TYR A 177 -3.36 22.56 -29.51
C TYR A 177 -4.25 21.30 -29.52
N SER A 178 -5.14 21.16 -28.55
CA SER A 178 -6.17 20.11 -28.53
C SER A 178 -7.43 20.56 -27.81
N SER A 179 -8.54 20.72 -28.54
CA SER A 179 -9.87 20.95 -27.96
C SER A 179 -10.55 19.67 -27.45
N CYS A 180 -10.01 18.50 -27.78
CA CYS A 180 -10.58 17.20 -27.42
C CYS A 180 -10.14 16.69 -26.03
N SER A 181 -9.88 17.56 -25.04
CA SER A 181 -9.54 17.14 -23.68
C SER A 181 -10.08 18.12 -22.64
N TYR A 182 -10.55 17.64 -21.49
CA TYR A 182 -10.97 18.51 -20.37
C TYR A 182 -9.82 18.86 -19.43
N ASN A 183 -8.66 18.22 -19.60
CA ASN A 183 -7.44 18.53 -18.89
C ASN A 183 -6.61 19.62 -19.59
N VAL A 184 -7.24 20.42 -20.45
CA VAL A 184 -6.68 21.65 -21.01
C VAL A 184 -7.62 22.82 -20.71
N GLU A 185 -7.10 24.04 -20.76
CA GLU A 185 -7.91 25.24 -20.50
C GLU A 185 -8.86 25.52 -21.68
N GLU A 186 -10.16 25.70 -21.44
CA GLU A 186 -11.17 25.87 -22.50
C GLU A 186 -10.87 27.05 -23.45
N ASN A 187 -10.37 28.16 -22.90
CA ASN A 187 -10.05 29.37 -23.65
C ASN A 187 -8.67 29.33 -24.32
N LYS A 188 -7.76 28.49 -23.80
CA LYS A 188 -6.37 28.35 -24.23
C LYS A 188 -6.00 26.86 -24.24
N PRO A 189 -6.55 26.06 -25.16
CA PRO A 189 -6.50 24.60 -25.11
C PRO A 189 -5.14 24.06 -25.58
N TYR A 190 -4.08 24.49 -24.90
CA TYR A 190 -2.70 24.16 -25.18
C TYR A 190 -2.13 23.32 -24.05
N THR A 191 -1.36 22.30 -24.38
CA THR A 191 -0.66 21.50 -23.37
C THR A 191 0.56 20.82 -23.97
N TYR A 192 1.47 20.34 -23.11
CA TYR A 192 2.54 19.47 -23.56
C TYR A 192 1.96 18.09 -23.89
N GLY A 193 2.21 17.62 -25.11
CA GLY A 193 1.74 16.33 -25.58
C GLY A 193 2.42 15.90 -26.88
N ILE A 194 2.09 14.71 -27.31
CA ILE A 194 2.53 14.11 -28.57
C ILE A 194 1.33 13.59 -29.35
N TRP A 195 1.36 13.77 -30.67
CA TRP A 195 0.36 13.21 -31.57
C TRP A 195 0.84 11.88 -32.14
N ILE A 196 -0.10 10.95 -32.24
CA ILE A 196 0.12 9.59 -32.72
C ILE A 196 -0.95 9.30 -33.76
N LYS A 197 -0.53 8.86 -34.95
CA LYS A 197 -1.43 8.44 -36.03
C LYS A 197 -1.55 6.92 -36.01
N VAL A 198 -2.75 6.39 -35.87
CA VAL A 198 -3.02 4.95 -35.86
C VAL A 198 -3.93 4.60 -37.04
N LEU A 199 -3.57 3.54 -37.76
CA LEU A 199 -4.33 2.96 -38.85
C LEU A 199 -4.53 1.47 -38.58
N SER A 200 -5.72 0.92 -38.79
CA SER A 200 -5.92 -0.53 -38.82
C SER A 200 -6.30 -1.00 -40.23
N THR A 201 -5.84 -2.19 -40.61
CA THR A 201 -6.23 -2.87 -41.85
C THR A 201 -7.56 -3.62 -41.74
N ILE A 202 -8.18 -3.66 -40.56
CA ILE A 202 -9.49 -4.28 -40.33
C ILE A 202 -10.33 -3.39 -39.40
N ASN A 203 -11.62 -3.71 -39.26
CA ASN A 203 -12.42 -3.16 -38.18
C ASN A 203 -12.12 -3.92 -36.88
N GLU A 204 -11.55 -3.25 -35.88
CA GLU A 204 -11.20 -3.88 -34.60
C GLU A 204 -11.26 -2.89 -33.43
N TRP A 205 -11.51 -3.41 -32.23
CA TRP A 205 -11.33 -2.66 -31.00
C TRP A 205 -9.89 -2.80 -30.52
N VAL A 206 -9.29 -1.69 -30.12
CA VAL A 206 -7.91 -1.63 -29.62
C VAL A 206 -7.89 -0.85 -28.32
N LEU A 207 -7.22 -1.39 -27.32
CA LEU A 207 -6.85 -0.72 -26.09
C LEU A 207 -5.45 -0.13 -26.25
N VAL A 208 -5.30 1.15 -25.90
CA VAL A 208 -4.04 1.89 -25.92
C VAL A 208 -3.64 2.22 -24.49
N GLU A 209 -2.46 1.81 -24.06
CA GLU A 209 -2.01 1.94 -22.67
C GLU A 209 -0.55 2.43 -22.64
N ILE A 210 -0.14 3.16 -21.59
CA ILE A 210 1.26 3.61 -21.43
C ILE A 210 2.08 2.80 -20.42
N ASP A 211 1.40 2.07 -19.54
CA ASP A 211 2.01 1.24 -18.52
C ASP A 211 1.80 -0.23 -18.90
N GLU A 212 2.73 -1.10 -18.50
CA GLU A 212 2.70 -2.53 -18.84
C GLU A 212 1.35 -3.18 -18.52
N LYS A 213 1.03 -4.25 -19.25
CA LYS A 213 -0.28 -4.93 -19.18
C LYS A 213 -0.55 -5.37 -17.74
N TYR A 214 -1.33 -4.58 -17.00
CA TYR A 214 -1.74 -4.93 -15.64
C TYR A 214 -2.48 -6.25 -15.68
N HIS A 215 -1.90 -7.27 -15.04
CA HIS A 215 -2.60 -8.51 -14.82
C HIS A 215 -3.42 -8.38 -13.54
N LYS A 216 -4.59 -9.02 -13.49
CA LYS A 216 -5.51 -9.02 -12.33
C LYS A 216 -4.83 -9.37 -10.99
N GLN A 217 -3.65 -10.01 -11.03
CA GLN A 217 -2.85 -10.43 -9.88
C GLN A 217 -2.06 -9.28 -9.22
N ASP A 218 -1.98 -8.09 -9.82
CA ASP A 218 -1.22 -6.96 -9.28
C ASP A 218 -2.01 -6.11 -8.24
N ASN A 219 -3.31 -6.38 -8.07
CA ASN A 219 -4.20 -5.60 -7.20
C ASN A 219 -3.88 -5.73 -5.69
N GLU A 220 -3.19 -6.79 -5.26
CA GLU A 220 -2.85 -6.97 -3.85
C GLU A 220 -1.61 -6.17 -3.44
N VAL A 221 -0.71 -5.85 -4.38
CA VAL A 221 0.50 -5.04 -4.13
C VAL A 221 0.19 -3.55 -4.19
N ILE A 222 -0.71 -3.13 -5.07
CA ILE A 222 -1.07 -1.70 -5.29
C ILE A 222 -1.78 -1.10 -4.06
N ASN A 223 -2.49 -1.90 -3.25
CA ASN A 223 -3.09 -1.41 -2.00
C ASN A 223 -2.05 -1.08 -0.91
N PHE A 224 -0.84 -1.65 -0.99
CA PHE A 224 0.21 -1.45 0.02
C PHE A 224 1.09 -0.23 -0.29
N ILE A 225 1.13 0.22 -1.55
CA ILE A 225 1.91 1.37 -2.01
C ILE A 225 0.96 2.51 -2.35
N GLN A 226 0.32 3.08 -1.33
CA GLN A 226 -0.45 4.31 -1.47
C GLN A 226 0.47 5.51 -1.68
N THR A 227 1.04 5.66 -2.88
CA THR A 227 1.68 6.91 -3.31
C THR A 227 1.58 7.07 -4.82
N GLU A 228 0.43 7.55 -5.31
CA GLU A 228 0.32 8.70 -6.23
C GLU A 228 -1.14 8.84 -6.67
N THR A 229 -1.79 9.90 -6.20
CA THR A 229 -3.13 10.32 -6.61
C THR A 229 -3.13 10.71 -8.09
N GLY A 230 -3.70 9.86 -8.94
CA GLY A 230 -4.06 10.15 -10.33
C GLY A 230 -2.90 10.25 -11.32
N ASN A 231 -3.09 9.71 -12.53
CA ASN A 231 -2.07 9.84 -13.57
C ASN A 231 -1.86 11.30 -14.00
N LYS A 232 -0.59 11.69 -14.19
CA LYS A 232 -0.18 13.03 -14.67
C LYS A 232 -0.50 13.27 -16.16
N PHE A 233 -0.80 12.20 -16.90
CA PHE A 233 -1.10 12.19 -18.34
C PHE A 233 -2.56 11.83 -18.63
N ALA A 234 -2.99 12.14 -19.84
CA ALA A 234 -4.32 11.84 -20.38
C ALA A 234 -4.23 11.54 -21.88
N PHE A 235 -5.21 10.76 -22.36
CA PHE A 235 -5.38 10.46 -23.78
C PHE A 235 -6.67 11.09 -24.31
N SER A 236 -6.58 11.66 -25.51
CA SER A 236 -7.72 12.03 -26.33
C SER A 236 -7.56 11.53 -27.77
N SER A 237 -8.67 11.37 -28.49
CA SER A 237 -8.63 10.99 -29.90
C SER A 237 -9.62 11.74 -30.78
N GLN A 238 -9.24 11.90 -32.04
CA GLN A 238 -10.01 12.60 -33.07
C GLN A 238 -9.84 11.97 -34.46
N TYR A 239 -10.87 12.10 -35.31
CA TYR A 239 -10.84 11.58 -36.69
C TYR A 239 -10.03 12.46 -37.66
N THR A 240 -10.02 13.77 -37.42
CA THR A 240 -9.38 14.75 -38.30
C THR A 240 -8.24 15.45 -37.58
N CYS A 241 -7.20 15.78 -38.32
CA CYS A 241 -6.05 16.54 -37.85
C CYS A 241 -6.12 17.87 -38.60
N GLU A 242 -6.70 18.89 -37.98
CA GLU A 242 -6.96 20.21 -38.60
C GLU A 242 -6.06 21.31 -38.03
N ASN A 243 -5.91 22.40 -38.78
CA ASN A 243 -5.14 23.59 -38.36
C ASN A 243 -5.98 24.46 -37.40
N VAL A 244 -5.29 25.26 -36.56
CA VAL A 244 -5.83 26.11 -35.47
C VAL A 244 -7.00 27.05 -35.87
N ASN A 245 -7.27 27.26 -37.16
CA ASN A 245 -8.24 28.23 -37.67
C ASN A 245 -9.65 27.66 -37.99
N SER A 246 -9.96 26.39 -37.71
CA SER A 246 -11.32 25.86 -37.89
C SER A 246 -12.17 26.03 -36.62
N LEU A 247 -13.19 26.89 -36.72
CA LEU A 247 -14.14 27.28 -35.66
C LEU A 247 -15.11 26.17 -35.20
N ILE A 248 -14.80 24.89 -35.39
CA ILE A 248 -15.73 23.78 -35.09
C ILE A 248 -15.30 23.09 -33.79
N HIS A 249 -15.81 23.59 -32.67
CA HIS A 249 -15.25 23.38 -31.34
C HIS A 249 -15.31 21.96 -30.76
N PHE A 250 -16.07 20.99 -31.30
CA PHE A 250 -16.17 19.64 -30.70
C PHE A 250 -16.58 18.51 -31.68
N ALA A 251 -16.75 18.78 -32.98
CA ALA A 251 -17.43 17.85 -33.89
C ALA A 251 -16.60 16.64 -34.38
N GLY A 252 -15.37 16.47 -33.89
CA GLY A 252 -14.44 15.43 -34.35
C GLY A 252 -13.81 14.56 -33.25
N CYS A 253 -14.11 14.82 -31.98
CA CYS A 253 -13.57 14.06 -30.84
C CYS A 253 -14.28 12.71 -30.71
N ILE A 254 -13.53 11.62 -30.52
CA ILE A 254 -14.06 10.25 -30.54
C ILE A 254 -14.22 9.70 -29.13
N SER A 255 -13.10 9.68 -28.41
CA SER A 255 -12.99 9.07 -27.09
C SER A 255 -11.91 9.79 -26.32
N MET A 256 -12.10 9.85 -25.02
CA MET A 256 -11.12 10.37 -24.08
C MET A 256 -11.06 9.38 -22.93
N ASN A 257 -9.89 9.17 -22.37
CA ASN A 257 -9.78 8.40 -21.15
C ASN A 257 -9.34 9.30 -20.02
N GLU A 258 -10.32 9.73 -19.23
CA GLU A 258 -10.08 10.57 -18.06
C GLU A 258 -10.47 9.88 -16.73
N GLY A 259 -10.95 8.63 -16.76
CA GLY A 259 -11.42 7.90 -15.58
C GLY A 259 -10.34 7.10 -14.86
N ILE A 260 -10.28 7.26 -13.54
CA ILE A 260 -9.49 6.46 -12.60
C ILE A 260 -10.34 5.23 -12.25
N ASN A 261 -9.84 4.03 -12.55
CA ASN A 261 -10.30 2.84 -11.83
C ASN A 261 -9.53 2.84 -10.50
N ASP A 262 -10.18 2.53 -9.37
CA ASP A 262 -9.52 2.44 -8.06
C ASP A 262 -8.28 1.53 -8.07
N ASN A 263 -8.17 0.66 -9.08
CA ASN A 263 -7.08 -0.29 -9.27
C ASN A 263 -6.11 0.05 -10.42
N ILE A 264 -6.36 1.11 -11.21
CA ILE A 264 -5.55 1.43 -12.41
C ILE A 264 -5.18 2.92 -12.41
N HIS A 265 -3.92 3.21 -12.12
CA HIS A 265 -3.35 4.55 -12.04
C HIS A 265 -2.80 5.09 -13.38
N SER A 266 -3.12 4.45 -14.51
CA SER A 266 -2.57 4.71 -15.86
C SER A 266 -3.63 5.14 -16.88
N PRO A 267 -3.33 6.01 -17.85
CA PRO A 267 -4.27 6.40 -18.89
C PRO A 267 -4.37 5.26 -19.91
N ARG A 268 -5.61 4.89 -20.25
CA ARG A 268 -5.94 3.80 -21.15
C ARG A 268 -7.05 4.19 -22.12
N LEU A 269 -6.80 4.26 -23.41
CA LEU A 269 -7.83 4.65 -24.39
C LEU A 269 -8.32 3.45 -25.18
N SER A 270 -9.61 3.10 -25.08
CA SER A 270 -10.23 2.12 -25.97
C SER A 270 -10.76 2.79 -27.24
N LEU A 271 -10.33 2.29 -28.39
CA LEU A 271 -10.65 2.84 -29.71
C LEU A 271 -11.29 1.78 -30.58
N LEU A 272 -12.33 2.15 -31.32
CA LEU A 272 -12.79 1.38 -32.46
C LEU A 272 -12.06 1.89 -33.69
N LEU A 273 -11.11 1.11 -34.19
CA LEU A 273 -10.41 1.42 -35.44
C LEU A 273 -11.23 0.88 -36.61
N ASN A 274 -11.59 1.76 -37.53
CA ASN A 274 -12.23 1.37 -38.77
C ASN A 274 -11.16 1.10 -39.84
N GLU A 275 -11.42 0.11 -40.68
CA GLU A 275 -10.52 -0.32 -41.75
C GLU A 275 -10.09 0.86 -42.63
N ASN A 276 -8.78 1.08 -42.71
CA ASN A 276 -8.11 2.10 -43.52
C ASN A 276 -8.53 3.56 -43.22
N ILE A 277 -9.15 3.83 -42.07
CA ILE A 277 -9.47 5.19 -41.62
C ILE A 277 -8.47 5.58 -40.51
N PRO A 278 -7.63 6.60 -40.71
CA PRO A 278 -6.68 7.02 -39.68
C PRO A 278 -7.39 7.65 -38.50
N GLN A 279 -6.91 7.34 -37.29
CA GLN A 279 -7.29 8.04 -36.07
C GLN A 279 -6.05 8.69 -35.45
N TYR A 280 -6.24 9.90 -34.93
CA TYR A 280 -5.18 10.69 -34.31
C TYR A 280 -5.39 10.67 -32.81
N LEU A 281 -4.41 10.13 -32.10
CA LEU A 281 -4.37 10.05 -30.63
C LEU A 281 -3.43 11.12 -30.11
N PHE A 282 -3.84 11.80 -29.06
CA PHE A 282 -3.05 12.80 -28.38
C PHE A 282 -2.79 12.32 -26.96
N LEU A 283 -1.53 12.03 -26.66
CA LEU A 283 -1.07 11.74 -25.31
C LEU A 283 -0.50 13.04 -24.74
N HIS A 284 -1.04 13.53 -23.64
CA HIS A 284 -0.64 14.82 -23.11
C HIS A 284 -0.63 14.88 -21.58
N SER A 285 0.14 15.84 -21.04
CA SER A 285 0.09 16.18 -19.62
C SER A 285 -1.21 16.93 -19.30
N LYS A 286 -1.69 16.77 -18.06
CA LYS A 286 -2.84 17.53 -17.57
C LYS A 286 -2.40 18.97 -17.26
N TYR A 287 -3.10 19.94 -17.84
CA TYR A 287 -2.87 21.39 -17.68
C TYR A 287 -1.42 21.82 -17.92
N ALA A 288 -0.71 21.24 -18.90
CA ALA A 288 0.70 21.52 -19.17
C ALA A 288 1.62 21.37 -17.93
N SER A 289 1.24 20.53 -16.95
CA SER A 289 1.94 20.39 -15.67
C SER A 289 3.38 19.89 -15.80
N SER A 290 3.67 19.13 -16.85
CA SER A 290 5.01 18.58 -17.09
C SER A 290 5.21 18.23 -18.56
N ILE A 291 6.48 18.19 -18.96
CA ILE A 291 6.88 17.66 -20.27
C ILE A 291 6.83 16.12 -20.21
N LEU A 292 6.32 15.48 -21.26
CA LEU A 292 6.24 14.02 -21.32
C LEU A 292 7.64 13.40 -21.38
N PRO A 293 7.99 12.44 -20.51
CA PRO A 293 9.24 11.68 -20.60
C PRO A 293 9.22 10.71 -21.80
N ASP A 294 10.28 9.91 -21.95
CA ASP A 294 10.24 8.73 -22.83
C ASP A 294 9.14 7.78 -22.35
N ILE A 295 8.18 7.46 -23.21
CA ILE A 295 6.99 6.66 -22.86
C ILE A 295 6.84 5.49 -23.84
N SER A 296 6.55 4.31 -23.32
CA SER A 296 6.15 3.16 -24.14
C SER A 296 4.63 3.15 -24.30
N ILE A 297 4.14 2.89 -25.51
CA ILE A 297 2.71 2.73 -25.77
C ILE A 297 2.44 1.31 -26.23
N TYR A 298 1.45 0.69 -25.61
CA TYR A 298 0.99 -0.65 -25.86
C TYR A 298 -0.35 -0.62 -26.59
N PHE A 299 -0.44 -1.37 -27.68
CA PHE A 299 -1.69 -1.61 -28.40
C PHE A 299 -2.13 -3.05 -28.21
N SER A 300 -3.25 -3.25 -27.53
CA SER A 300 -3.83 -4.56 -27.23
C SER A 300 -5.16 -4.72 -27.96
N GLN A 301 -5.36 -5.82 -28.68
CA GLN A 301 -6.65 -6.09 -29.32
C GLN A 301 -7.69 -6.40 -28.24
N LEU A 302 -8.86 -5.76 -28.34
CA LEU A 302 -9.99 -6.03 -27.46
C LEU A 302 -11.06 -6.83 -28.20
N VAL A 303 -11.64 -7.80 -27.51
CA VAL A 303 -12.85 -8.48 -28.00
C VAL A 303 -14.07 -7.59 -27.75
N HIS A 304 -14.27 -7.12 -26.52
CA HIS A 304 -15.34 -6.17 -26.17
C HIS A 304 -15.03 -5.36 -24.91
N ILE A 305 -15.64 -4.18 -24.75
CA ILE A 305 -15.41 -3.29 -23.59
C ILE A 305 -15.89 -3.94 -22.28
N CYS A 306 -17.05 -4.58 -22.29
CA CYS A 306 -17.68 -5.20 -21.12
C CYS A 306 -16.79 -6.21 -20.36
N SER A 307 -15.83 -6.82 -21.05
CA SER A 307 -14.99 -7.89 -20.54
C SER A 307 -13.57 -7.44 -20.19
N SER A 308 -13.22 -6.23 -20.59
CA SER A 308 -11.88 -5.66 -20.41
C SER A 308 -11.89 -4.40 -19.53
N VAL A 309 -13.04 -3.70 -19.47
CA VAL A 309 -13.23 -2.48 -18.68
C VAL A 309 -14.56 -2.57 -17.94
N TYR A 310 -14.53 -3.11 -16.72
CA TYR A 310 -15.68 -3.20 -15.81
C TYR A 310 -15.25 -3.00 -14.36
N GLN A 311 -16.20 -2.62 -13.50
CA GLN A 311 -16.02 -2.56 -12.06
C GLN A 311 -16.63 -3.79 -11.38
N ASN A 312 -15.96 -4.36 -10.37
CA ASN A 312 -16.51 -5.45 -9.58
C ASN A 312 -17.38 -4.92 -8.44
N ILE A 313 -18.56 -5.52 -8.24
CA ILE A 313 -19.40 -5.23 -7.09
C ILE A 313 -19.06 -6.24 -5.99
N ASN A 314 -18.40 -5.78 -4.93
CA ASN A 314 -17.99 -6.63 -3.80
C ASN A 314 -19.17 -6.88 -2.84
N TRP A 315 -19.50 -8.16 -2.62
CA TRP A 315 -20.60 -8.59 -1.77
C TRP A 315 -20.39 -8.36 -0.26
N ASN A 316 -19.15 -8.28 0.22
CA ASN A 316 -18.86 -8.13 1.66
C ASN A 316 -19.49 -6.85 2.25
N GLY A 317 -19.58 -5.78 1.46
CA GLY A 317 -20.20 -4.52 1.88
C GLY A 317 -21.74 -4.53 1.86
N LEU A 318 -22.36 -5.31 0.98
CA LEU A 318 -23.82 -5.37 0.79
C LEU A 318 -24.55 -6.04 1.97
N SER A 319 -23.85 -6.91 2.71
CA SER A 319 -24.40 -7.60 3.89
C SER A 319 -24.71 -6.68 5.08
N LYS A 320 -24.08 -5.48 5.13
CA LYS A 320 -24.20 -4.53 6.25
C LYS A 320 -25.03 -3.28 5.90
N SER A 321 -25.06 -2.84 4.65
CA SER A 321 -25.76 -1.61 4.20
C SER A 321 -25.91 -1.52 2.67
N ASN A 322 -26.83 -0.68 2.19
CA ASN A 322 -26.97 -0.38 0.75
C ASN A 322 -25.67 0.23 0.18
N ILE A 323 -25.23 -0.22 -0.99
CA ILE A 323 -24.06 0.36 -1.69
C ILE A 323 -24.55 1.46 -2.62
N THR A 324 -23.96 2.65 -2.54
CA THR A 324 -24.19 3.74 -3.50
C THR A 324 -22.89 4.12 -4.18
N ILE A 325 -22.87 4.04 -5.51
CA ILE A 325 -21.70 4.32 -6.35
C ILE A 325 -22.00 5.59 -7.18
N PRO A 326 -21.25 6.69 -6.97
CA PRO A 326 -21.36 7.87 -7.81
C PRO A 326 -20.62 7.66 -9.15
N LEU A 327 -21.33 7.80 -10.26
CA LEU A 327 -20.83 7.63 -11.62
C LEU A 327 -20.81 8.97 -12.32
N ASP A 328 -19.64 9.54 -12.55
CA ASP A 328 -19.51 10.78 -13.31
C ASP A 328 -19.50 10.49 -14.82
N MET A 329 -20.56 10.92 -15.52
CA MET A 329 -20.74 10.69 -16.96
C MET A 329 -19.57 11.19 -17.81
N LYS A 330 -18.74 12.12 -17.30
CA LYS A 330 -17.49 12.53 -17.93
C LYS A 330 -16.54 11.35 -18.25
N TYR A 331 -16.60 10.29 -17.45
CA TYR A 331 -15.73 9.11 -17.59
C TYR A 331 -16.42 7.92 -18.27
N SER A 332 -17.61 8.13 -18.82
CA SER A 332 -18.39 7.06 -19.45
C SER A 332 -17.79 6.63 -20.79
N LEU A 333 -17.97 5.35 -21.13
CA LEU A 333 -17.49 4.77 -22.38
C LEU A 333 -18.65 4.52 -23.34
N LEU A 334 -18.41 4.79 -24.62
CA LEU A 334 -19.38 4.46 -25.67
C LEU A 334 -19.37 2.94 -25.88
N SER A 335 -20.46 2.28 -25.52
CA SER A 335 -20.58 0.82 -25.58
C SER A 335 -21.96 0.37 -26.04
N GLN A 336 -22.08 -0.93 -26.31
CA GLN A 336 -23.29 -1.61 -26.74
C GLN A 336 -23.36 -2.97 -26.03
N SER A 337 -24.56 -3.52 -25.90
CA SER A 337 -24.84 -4.79 -25.24
C SER A 337 -25.72 -5.66 -26.13
N ILE A 338 -25.72 -6.99 -25.96
CA ILE A 338 -26.63 -7.90 -26.71
C ILE A 338 -28.12 -7.54 -26.54
N CYS A 339 -28.48 -6.84 -25.46
CA CYS A 339 -29.83 -6.37 -25.23
C CYS A 339 -30.29 -5.31 -26.24
N ARG A 340 -29.36 -4.64 -26.94
CA ARG A 340 -29.67 -3.50 -27.82
C ARG A 340 -28.73 -3.35 -29.02
N GLN A 341 -29.19 -2.56 -30.01
CA GLN A 341 -28.44 -2.30 -31.24
C GLN A 341 -27.77 -0.92 -31.27
N ASP A 342 -28.22 0.02 -30.45
CA ASP A 342 -27.70 1.37 -30.36
C ASP A 342 -26.52 1.46 -29.38
N LYS A 343 -25.54 2.32 -29.71
CA LYS A 343 -24.39 2.61 -28.84
C LYS A 343 -24.73 3.76 -27.90
N ILE A 344 -24.48 3.56 -26.61
CA ILE A 344 -24.81 4.52 -25.55
C ILE A 344 -23.57 4.74 -24.68
N GLN A 345 -23.41 5.94 -24.14
CA GLN A 345 -22.39 6.23 -23.14
C GLN A 345 -22.78 5.64 -21.78
N GLY A 346 -21.89 4.86 -21.18
CA GLY A 346 -22.17 4.21 -19.89
C GLY A 346 -20.99 3.50 -19.25
N PHE A 347 -21.30 2.74 -18.20
CA PHE A 347 -20.37 2.00 -17.36
C PHE A 347 -20.75 0.52 -17.30
N TRP A 348 -19.76 -0.36 -17.23
CA TRP A 348 -19.94 -1.79 -17.07
C TRP A 348 -19.57 -2.24 -15.65
N PHE A 349 -20.39 -3.12 -15.09
CA PHE A 349 -20.18 -3.75 -13.80
C PHE A 349 -20.28 -5.26 -13.92
N ARG A 350 -19.44 -5.97 -13.17
CA ARG A 350 -19.53 -7.42 -12.97
C ARG A 350 -20.12 -7.69 -11.60
N ILE A 351 -21.07 -8.63 -11.58
CA ILE A 351 -21.79 -9.09 -10.40
C ILE A 351 -21.74 -10.62 -10.42
N ASP A 352 -21.05 -11.21 -9.44
CA ASP A 352 -21.03 -12.67 -9.29
C ASP A 352 -22.32 -13.16 -8.63
N GLY A 353 -22.89 -14.27 -9.09
CA GLY A 353 -24.15 -14.78 -8.58
C GLY A 353 -24.06 -15.38 -7.16
N ILE A 354 -25.08 -15.14 -6.32
CA ILE A 354 -25.07 -15.55 -4.90
C ILE A 354 -26.41 -16.14 -4.40
N ASP A 355 -27.30 -16.55 -5.30
CA ASP A 355 -28.67 -16.99 -4.99
C ASP A 355 -29.49 -16.00 -4.15
N GLN A 356 -29.28 -14.71 -4.38
CA GLN A 356 -30.02 -13.63 -3.71
C GLN A 356 -30.72 -12.74 -4.71
N THR A 357 -31.83 -12.14 -4.27
CA THR A 357 -32.52 -11.10 -5.03
C THR A 357 -31.97 -9.73 -4.62
N ILE A 358 -31.66 -8.91 -5.62
CA ILE A 358 -31.15 -7.55 -5.42
C ILE A 358 -32.02 -6.54 -6.13
N GLU A 359 -32.03 -5.34 -5.56
CA GLU A 359 -32.64 -4.15 -6.13
C GLU A 359 -31.52 -3.18 -6.56
N ILE A 360 -31.53 -2.81 -7.84
CA ILE A 360 -30.58 -1.88 -8.47
C ILE A 360 -31.38 -0.66 -8.94
N PHE A 361 -31.00 0.54 -8.52
CA PHE A 361 -31.74 1.74 -8.92
C PHE A 361 -30.88 3.01 -8.98
N THR A 362 -31.33 3.97 -9.80
CA THR A 362 -30.74 5.31 -9.91
C THR A 362 -31.72 6.42 -9.51
N CYS A 363 -32.78 6.09 -8.78
CA CYS A 363 -33.86 7.01 -8.40
C CYS A 363 -33.41 8.28 -7.64
N ASN A 364 -32.24 8.22 -6.98
CA ASN A 364 -31.67 9.34 -6.25
C ASN A 364 -30.85 10.31 -7.13
N SER A 365 -30.74 10.01 -8.43
CA SER A 365 -29.97 10.82 -9.39
C SER A 365 -30.81 11.96 -9.95
N LYS A 366 -30.17 13.08 -10.27
CA LYS A 366 -30.81 14.21 -10.97
C LYS A 366 -30.97 13.96 -12.48
N GLN A 367 -30.06 13.15 -13.07
CA GLN A 367 -30.07 12.78 -14.49
C GLN A 367 -31.30 11.94 -14.85
N ARG A 368 -31.81 12.12 -16.07
CA ARG A 368 -32.92 11.35 -16.65
C ARG A 368 -32.43 10.58 -17.89
N ASN A 369 -33.25 9.66 -18.38
CA ASN A 369 -32.94 8.75 -19.50
C ASN A 369 -31.79 7.78 -19.21
N ILE A 370 -31.71 7.30 -17.97
CA ILE A 370 -30.79 6.26 -17.53
C ILE A 370 -31.36 4.90 -17.92
N ILE A 371 -30.50 3.98 -18.36
CA ILE A 371 -30.86 2.64 -18.77
C ILE A 371 -29.93 1.63 -18.09
N PHE A 372 -30.51 0.51 -17.68
CA PHE A 372 -29.79 -0.69 -17.27
C PHE A 372 -29.98 -1.78 -18.32
N ASP A 373 -28.89 -2.40 -18.77
CA ASP A 373 -28.94 -3.72 -19.42
C ASP A 373 -28.27 -4.73 -18.50
N ILE A 374 -28.97 -5.82 -18.22
CA ILE A 374 -28.47 -6.91 -17.38
C ILE A 374 -28.37 -8.16 -18.24
N ILE A 375 -27.14 -8.67 -18.34
CA ILE A 375 -26.79 -9.82 -19.17
C ILE A 375 -26.25 -10.92 -18.26
N SER A 376 -26.65 -12.18 -18.49
CA SER A 376 -26.08 -13.33 -17.79
C SER A 376 -25.21 -14.20 -18.69
N ILE A 377 -24.18 -14.80 -18.08
CA ILE A 377 -23.34 -15.84 -18.66
C ILE A 377 -23.23 -17.01 -17.69
N ASN A 378 -23.26 -18.23 -18.23
CA ASN A 378 -23.12 -19.44 -17.43
C ASN A 378 -21.65 -19.64 -17.03
N SER A 379 -21.33 -19.49 -15.74
CA SER A 379 -19.97 -19.56 -15.22
C SER A 379 -19.34 -20.94 -15.41
N THR A 380 -20.12 -22.01 -15.26
CA THR A 380 -19.65 -23.40 -15.37
C THR A 380 -19.29 -23.82 -16.79
N LYS A 381 -19.92 -23.21 -17.80
CA LYS A 381 -19.65 -23.49 -19.21
C LYS A 381 -18.32 -22.89 -19.69
N TYR A 382 -17.89 -21.78 -19.06
CA TYR A 382 -16.73 -21.00 -19.48
C TYR A 382 -15.58 -21.00 -18.45
N ASN A 383 -15.65 -21.80 -17.37
CA ASN A 383 -14.70 -21.81 -16.26
C ASN A 383 -14.40 -20.40 -15.71
N ILE A 384 -15.46 -19.62 -15.49
CA ILE A 384 -15.35 -18.26 -14.98
C ILE A 384 -15.34 -18.32 -13.45
N ASP A 385 -14.15 -18.33 -12.85
CA ASP A 385 -13.92 -18.15 -11.41
C ASP A 385 -13.61 -16.66 -11.09
N ASP A 386 -13.48 -16.28 -9.82
CA ASP A 386 -13.14 -14.90 -9.40
C ASP A 386 -11.86 -14.36 -10.06
N THR A 387 -10.90 -15.25 -10.30
CA THR A 387 -9.59 -14.96 -10.91
C THR A 387 -9.57 -15.11 -12.43
N SER A 388 -10.68 -15.51 -13.06
CA SER A 388 -10.71 -15.76 -14.51
C SER A 388 -10.58 -14.48 -15.32
N ASP A 389 -9.75 -14.55 -16.36
CA ASP A 389 -9.60 -13.52 -17.39
C ASP A 389 -10.78 -13.64 -18.37
N ILE A 390 -11.72 -12.71 -18.31
CA ILE A 390 -12.88 -12.71 -19.20
C ILE A 390 -12.65 -11.88 -20.47
N SER A 391 -11.45 -11.34 -20.70
CA SER A 391 -11.14 -10.40 -21.80
C SER A 391 -11.42 -10.94 -23.21
N PHE A 392 -11.55 -12.27 -23.37
CA PHE A 392 -11.89 -12.92 -24.63
C PHE A 392 -13.40 -12.87 -24.96
N ILE A 393 -14.21 -12.32 -24.07
CA ILE A 393 -15.66 -12.42 -24.16
C ILE A 393 -16.26 -11.20 -24.90
N ASP A 394 -17.15 -11.47 -25.87
CA ASP A 394 -17.90 -10.45 -26.61
C ASP A 394 -19.35 -10.32 -26.12
N CYS A 395 -19.69 -9.26 -25.39
CA CYS A 395 -21.06 -9.05 -24.89
C CYS A 395 -22.09 -8.68 -25.96
N ASN A 396 -21.70 -8.60 -27.24
CA ASN A 396 -22.62 -8.55 -28.37
C ASN A 396 -22.83 -9.92 -29.03
N SER A 397 -22.16 -10.96 -28.55
CA SER A 397 -22.30 -12.33 -29.05
C SER A 397 -23.61 -12.97 -28.59
N ASN A 398 -24.16 -13.84 -29.43
CA ASN A 398 -25.35 -14.65 -29.16
C ASN A 398 -25.15 -15.69 -28.04
N GLU A 399 -23.92 -15.84 -27.52
CA GLU A 399 -23.62 -16.73 -26.40
C GLU A 399 -24.12 -16.20 -25.05
N PHE A 400 -24.46 -14.92 -24.99
CA PHE A 400 -25.00 -14.25 -23.82
C PHE A 400 -26.52 -14.17 -23.83
N LYS A 401 -27.10 -14.20 -22.62
CA LYS A 401 -28.54 -14.03 -22.45
C LYS A 401 -28.83 -12.63 -21.92
N CYS A 402 -29.49 -11.81 -22.73
CA CYS A 402 -30.12 -10.59 -22.22
C CYS A 402 -31.23 -10.97 -21.24
N MET A 403 -31.10 -10.59 -19.98
CA MET A 403 -32.11 -10.86 -18.97
C MET A 403 -33.17 -9.78 -18.94
N LYS A 404 -32.74 -8.51 -18.84
CA LYS A 404 -33.62 -7.39 -18.60
C LYS A 404 -32.97 -6.10 -19.10
N THR A 405 -33.76 -5.28 -19.80
CA THR A 405 -33.44 -3.88 -20.07
C THR A 405 -34.45 -3.01 -19.36
N VAL A 406 -33.98 -2.03 -18.61
CA VAL A 406 -34.82 -1.18 -17.76
C VAL A 406 -34.45 0.28 -17.96
N SER A 407 -35.43 1.11 -18.28
CA SER A 407 -35.27 2.57 -18.44
C SER A 407 -36.23 3.38 -17.57
N ASN A 408 -37.02 2.70 -16.72
CA ASN A 408 -38.04 3.28 -15.85
C ASN A 408 -38.14 2.49 -14.53
N GLY A 409 -39.08 2.85 -13.66
CA GLY A 409 -39.37 2.10 -12.42
C GLY A 409 -39.28 2.92 -11.13
N CYS A 410 -38.88 4.19 -11.18
CA CYS A 410 -38.90 5.09 -10.03
C CYS A 410 -40.24 5.85 -9.95
N HIS A 411 -40.91 5.82 -8.78
CA HIS A 411 -42.29 6.31 -8.59
C HIS A 411 -42.53 7.80 -8.96
N ASN A 412 -41.48 8.65 -8.95
CA ASN A 412 -41.58 10.10 -9.22
C ASN A 412 -40.63 10.64 -10.31
N ASN A 413 -39.73 9.81 -10.87
CA ASN A 413 -38.71 10.24 -11.84
C ASN A 413 -38.83 9.42 -13.13
N SER A 414 -39.61 9.92 -14.10
CA SER A 414 -39.68 9.36 -15.45
C SER A 414 -38.36 9.56 -16.18
N GLY A 415 -37.48 8.56 -16.10
CA GLY A 415 -36.16 8.58 -16.70
C GLY A 415 -35.04 8.04 -15.81
N SER A 416 -35.33 7.68 -14.56
CA SER A 416 -34.40 6.90 -13.73
C SER A 416 -34.79 5.42 -13.80
N ALA A 417 -33.81 4.53 -13.82
CA ALA A 417 -34.01 3.10 -13.93
C ALA A 417 -34.04 2.42 -12.55
N ARG A 418 -34.93 1.44 -12.38
CA ARG A 418 -35.01 0.57 -11.19
C ARG A 418 -35.29 -0.87 -11.62
N ALA A 419 -34.38 -1.78 -11.28
CA ALA A 419 -34.47 -3.20 -11.61
C ALA A 419 -34.41 -4.06 -10.34
N ILE A 420 -35.31 -5.03 -10.22
CA ILE A 420 -35.20 -6.13 -9.26
C ILE A 420 -34.83 -7.39 -10.06
N VAL A 421 -33.77 -8.07 -9.62
CA VAL A 421 -33.20 -9.25 -10.30
C VAL A 421 -32.72 -10.27 -9.27
N THR A 422 -33.06 -11.54 -9.51
CA THR A 422 -32.53 -12.69 -8.76
C THR A 422 -31.26 -13.20 -9.43
N LEU A 423 -30.19 -13.31 -8.66
CA LEU A 423 -28.87 -13.71 -9.15
C LEU A 423 -28.59 -15.16 -8.75
N ASN A 424 -28.41 -16.05 -9.72
CA ASN A 424 -28.13 -17.46 -9.50
C ASN A 424 -26.63 -17.70 -9.36
N HIS A 425 -26.20 -18.49 -8.37
CA HIS A 425 -24.79 -18.79 -8.10
C HIS A 425 -24.02 -19.42 -9.29
N ASN A 426 -24.71 -20.09 -10.21
CA ASN A 426 -24.09 -20.70 -11.40
C ASN A 426 -23.88 -19.73 -12.57
N GLU A 427 -24.31 -18.48 -12.43
CA GLU A 427 -24.21 -17.45 -13.46
C GLU A 427 -23.39 -16.25 -12.96
N THR A 428 -22.68 -15.62 -13.88
CA THR A 428 -22.09 -14.30 -13.70
C THR A 428 -22.94 -13.29 -14.45
N TYR A 429 -23.14 -12.11 -13.87
CA TYR A 429 -23.98 -11.06 -14.43
C TYR A 429 -23.13 -9.84 -14.80
N LEU A 430 -23.42 -9.27 -15.97
CA LEU A 430 -22.85 -8.01 -16.43
C LEU A 430 -23.97 -6.97 -16.49
N LEU A 431 -23.79 -5.89 -15.73
CA LEU A 431 -24.70 -4.74 -15.69
C LEU A 431 -24.07 -3.60 -16.49
N PHE A 432 -24.76 -3.13 -17.51
CA PHE A 432 -24.43 -1.89 -18.20
C PHE A 432 -25.36 -0.78 -17.72
N VAL A 433 -24.78 0.33 -17.24
CA VAL A 433 -25.51 1.54 -16.83
C VAL A 433 -25.21 2.65 -17.83
N GLY A 434 -26.17 2.97 -18.69
CA GLY A 434 -26.03 3.97 -19.75
C GLY A 434 -26.96 5.16 -19.59
N SER A 435 -26.64 6.26 -20.27
CA SER A 435 -27.48 7.46 -20.36
C SER A 435 -27.47 8.01 -21.79
N TYR A 436 -28.64 8.42 -22.30
CA TYR A 436 -28.73 9.16 -23.57
C TYR A 436 -28.40 10.66 -23.40
N ASP A 437 -28.44 11.16 -22.17
CA ASP A 437 -28.12 12.54 -21.88
C ASP A 437 -26.60 12.70 -21.79
N THR A 438 -26.05 13.55 -22.66
CA THR A 438 -24.62 13.85 -22.79
C THR A 438 -24.16 14.98 -21.86
N SER A 439 -25.06 15.51 -21.02
CA SER A 439 -24.68 16.48 -20.00
C SER A 439 -23.81 15.83 -18.92
N PHE A 440 -22.66 16.45 -18.62
CA PHE A 440 -21.70 15.99 -17.62
C PHE A 440 -22.27 16.13 -16.21
N SER A 441 -22.91 15.08 -15.72
CA SER A 441 -23.46 15.04 -14.38
C SER A 441 -23.23 13.67 -13.72
N THR A 442 -23.41 13.61 -12.41
CA THR A 442 -23.21 12.40 -11.63
C THR A 442 -24.51 11.59 -11.51
N ILE A 443 -24.41 10.30 -11.83
CA ILE A 443 -25.44 9.28 -11.63
C ILE A 443 -25.11 8.50 -10.36
N ASN A 444 -26.03 8.46 -9.39
CA ASN A 444 -25.87 7.66 -8.18
C ASN A 444 -26.53 6.30 -8.37
N LEU A 445 -25.73 5.28 -8.67
CA LEU A 445 -26.16 3.88 -8.75
C LEU A 445 -26.25 3.29 -7.35
N THR A 446 -27.43 2.83 -6.94
CA THR A 446 -27.65 2.20 -5.63
C THR A 446 -27.99 0.73 -5.81
N ILE A 447 -27.35 -0.14 -5.02
CA ILE A 447 -27.61 -1.59 -4.98
C ILE A 447 -27.95 -1.99 -3.55
N LYS A 448 -29.05 -2.71 -3.39
CA LYS A 448 -29.58 -3.16 -2.10
C LYS A 448 -29.99 -4.62 -2.17
N MET A 449 -29.70 -5.39 -1.13
CA MET A 449 -30.29 -6.72 -0.96
C MET A 449 -31.78 -6.57 -0.62
N THR A 450 -32.64 -7.29 -1.33
CA THR A 450 -34.07 -7.34 -1.02
C THR A 450 -34.59 -8.76 -1.08
N CYS A 451 -35.68 -9.04 -0.38
CA CYS A 451 -36.32 -10.37 -0.35
C CYS A 451 -35.36 -11.49 0.12
N PRO A 452 -34.89 -11.46 1.39
CA PRO A 452 -34.02 -12.49 1.91
C PRO A 452 -34.68 -13.88 1.78
N GLY A 453 -33.94 -14.85 1.26
CA GLY A 453 -34.43 -16.22 1.09
C GLY A 453 -35.59 -16.38 0.09
N ASN A 454 -35.70 -15.51 -0.91
CA ASN A 454 -36.79 -15.52 -1.91
C ASN A 454 -38.21 -15.36 -1.35
N CYS A 455 -38.35 -14.78 -0.15
CA CYS A 455 -39.64 -14.64 0.53
C CYS A 455 -40.32 -16.00 0.78
N GLU A 456 -39.73 -16.85 1.62
CA GLU A 456 -40.44 -18.04 2.10
C GLU A 456 -41.83 -17.63 2.63
N TYR A 457 -42.89 -18.24 2.10
CA TYR A 457 -44.30 -17.93 2.39
C TYR A 457 -44.78 -16.53 1.93
N GLY A 458 -44.11 -15.93 0.95
CA GLY A 458 -44.52 -14.69 0.29
C GLY A 458 -44.14 -14.64 -1.18
N ILE A 459 -44.38 -13.49 -1.83
CA ILE A 459 -43.95 -13.18 -3.19
C ILE A 459 -43.08 -11.92 -3.14
N CYS A 460 -41.89 -11.97 -3.72
CA CYS A 460 -41.06 -10.77 -3.88
C CYS A 460 -41.69 -9.86 -4.94
N SER A 461 -42.15 -8.69 -4.54
CA SER A 461 -42.90 -7.79 -5.41
C SER A 461 -42.01 -6.73 -6.06
N ASP A 462 -42.06 -6.68 -7.39
CA ASP A 462 -41.38 -5.66 -8.19
C ASP A 462 -41.86 -4.23 -7.84
N TYR A 463 -43.08 -4.10 -7.34
CA TYR A 463 -43.68 -2.81 -6.99
C TYR A 463 -43.22 -2.33 -5.61
N SER A 464 -43.45 -3.12 -4.56
CA SER A 464 -43.15 -2.73 -3.17
C SER A 464 -41.67 -2.86 -2.81
N GLY A 465 -40.87 -3.59 -3.60
CA GLY A 465 -39.44 -3.77 -3.34
C GLY A 465 -39.14 -4.59 -2.09
N GLY A 466 -40.06 -5.46 -1.69
CA GLY A 466 -39.97 -6.35 -0.53
C GLY A 466 -40.91 -7.55 -0.64
N CYS A 467 -40.94 -8.38 0.40
CA CYS A 467 -41.80 -9.56 0.45
C CYS A 467 -43.25 -9.18 0.75
N GLU A 468 -44.16 -9.51 -0.16
CA GLU A 468 -45.61 -9.48 0.08
C GLU A 468 -46.04 -10.86 0.57
N CYS A 469 -46.43 -10.95 1.84
CA CYS A 469 -46.73 -12.22 2.50
C CYS A 469 -48.07 -12.80 2.06
N LEU A 470 -48.16 -14.13 2.00
CA LEU A 470 -49.40 -14.85 1.74
C LEU A 470 -50.38 -14.68 2.92
N ASP A 471 -51.67 -14.92 2.66
CA ASP A 471 -52.72 -14.82 3.70
C ASP A 471 -52.37 -15.63 4.96
N ASN A 472 -52.47 -15.01 6.13
CA ASN A 472 -52.09 -15.47 7.49
C ASN A 472 -50.62 -15.33 7.90
N TYR A 473 -49.74 -14.80 7.04
CA TYR A 473 -48.35 -14.48 7.38
C TYR A 473 -48.16 -12.96 7.53
N VAL A 474 -47.29 -12.55 8.45
CA VAL A 474 -46.97 -11.14 8.73
C VAL A 474 -45.50 -10.86 8.40
N SER A 475 -45.23 -9.69 7.81
CA SER A 475 -43.87 -9.26 7.48
C SER A 475 -43.16 -8.72 8.72
N ILE A 476 -42.15 -9.43 9.21
CA ILE A 476 -41.29 -9.00 10.30
C ILE A 476 -39.84 -9.01 9.79
N ASN A 477 -39.18 -7.86 9.83
CA ASN A 477 -37.79 -7.68 9.35
C ASN A 477 -37.55 -8.13 7.88
N GLY A 478 -38.57 -8.06 7.02
CA GLY A 478 -38.47 -8.38 5.60
C GLY A 478 -38.61 -9.87 5.25
N ALA A 479 -38.90 -10.72 6.24
CA ALA A 479 -39.31 -12.12 6.04
C ALA A 479 -40.78 -12.31 6.45
N CYS A 480 -41.47 -13.27 5.83
CA CYS A 480 -42.85 -13.61 6.14
C CYS A 480 -42.89 -14.72 7.19
N THR A 481 -43.56 -14.48 8.31
CA THR A 481 -43.63 -15.41 9.44
C THR A 481 -45.06 -15.55 9.96
N LEU A 482 -45.36 -16.68 10.61
CA LEU A 482 -46.59 -16.88 11.37
C LEU A 482 -46.56 -16.10 12.70
N CYS A 483 -45.36 -15.91 13.25
CA CYS A 483 -45.14 -15.20 14.51
C CYS A 483 -45.68 -13.76 14.45
N GLY A 484 -46.54 -13.40 15.40
CA GLY A 484 -47.14 -12.08 15.46
C GLY A 484 -48.43 -11.95 14.64
N ASN A 485 -49.01 -13.06 14.15
CA ASN A 485 -50.32 -13.07 13.49
C ASN A 485 -51.51 -13.05 14.47
N GLY A 486 -51.25 -13.09 15.77
CA GLY A 486 -52.24 -13.00 16.84
C GLY A 486 -52.84 -14.35 17.21
N LYS A 487 -52.18 -15.47 16.84
CA LYS A 487 -52.56 -16.84 17.17
C LYS A 487 -51.31 -17.64 17.51
N LEU A 488 -51.39 -18.45 18.56
CA LEU A 488 -50.33 -19.40 18.89
C LEU A 488 -50.34 -20.57 17.90
N ASP A 489 -49.39 -20.59 16.96
CA ASP A 489 -49.29 -21.59 15.90
C ASP A 489 -48.36 -22.78 16.27
N TYR A 490 -48.45 -23.88 15.51
CA TYR A 490 -47.64 -25.09 15.78
C TYR A 490 -46.16 -24.83 15.53
N GLY A 491 -45.35 -24.87 16.60
CA GLY A 491 -43.91 -24.60 16.56
C GLY A 491 -43.51 -23.26 17.19
N GLU A 492 -44.47 -22.47 17.67
CA GLU A 492 -44.25 -21.27 18.47
C GLU A 492 -44.37 -21.60 19.96
N ASP A 493 -43.49 -21.03 20.79
CA ASP A 493 -43.61 -21.13 22.25
C ASP A 493 -44.59 -20.08 22.80
N CYS A 494 -44.74 -18.94 22.12
CA CYS A 494 -45.57 -17.80 22.51
C CYS A 494 -45.85 -16.87 21.31
N ASP A 495 -46.93 -16.07 21.34
CA ASP A 495 -47.17 -14.98 20.36
C ASP A 495 -47.49 -13.67 21.11
N PHE A 496 -46.73 -12.61 20.80
CA PHE A 496 -46.82 -11.30 21.44
C PHE A 496 -47.99 -10.43 20.96
N SER A 497 -48.62 -10.75 19.83
CA SER A 497 -49.68 -9.92 19.24
C SER A 497 -51.11 -10.43 19.53
N VAL A 498 -51.24 -11.45 20.39
CA VAL A 498 -52.53 -11.95 20.86
C VAL A 498 -53.26 -10.89 21.68
N GLU A 499 -54.47 -10.53 21.25
CA GLU A 499 -55.24 -9.43 21.84
C GLU A 499 -55.65 -9.74 23.30
N GLY A 500 -55.21 -8.90 24.26
CA GLY A 500 -55.45 -9.08 25.70
C GLY A 500 -54.45 -10.00 26.42
N TYR A 501 -53.41 -10.45 25.73
CA TYR A 501 -52.37 -11.35 26.24
C TYR A 501 -51.01 -10.64 26.22
N VAL A 502 -50.50 -10.30 27.41
CA VAL A 502 -49.17 -9.66 27.56
C VAL A 502 -48.23 -10.68 28.19
N ASP A 503 -47.27 -11.16 27.41
CA ASP A 503 -46.16 -12.00 27.84
C ASP A 503 -44.84 -11.24 27.67
N SER A 504 -44.27 -10.79 28.80
CA SER A 504 -43.01 -10.04 28.82
C SER A 504 -41.77 -10.88 28.48
N GLN A 505 -41.90 -12.21 28.51
CA GLN A 505 -40.82 -13.16 28.27
C GLN A 505 -40.90 -13.81 26.87
N CYS A 506 -41.81 -13.32 26.02
CA CYS A 506 -41.92 -13.72 24.62
C CYS A 506 -41.05 -12.83 23.73
N THR A 507 -40.20 -13.44 22.90
CA THR A 507 -39.34 -12.69 21.95
C THR A 507 -40.07 -12.32 20.66
N SER A 508 -39.51 -11.39 19.89
CA SER A 508 -40.02 -11.05 18.54
C SER A 508 -39.89 -12.19 17.52
N ALA A 509 -39.32 -13.32 17.92
CA ALA A 509 -39.23 -14.56 17.14
C ALA A 509 -40.19 -15.65 17.66
N CYS A 510 -41.13 -15.31 18.56
CA CYS A 510 -42.14 -16.22 19.12
C CYS A 510 -41.58 -17.44 19.85
N ASN A 511 -40.38 -17.28 20.41
CA ASN A 511 -39.74 -18.22 21.33
C ASN A 511 -39.64 -17.60 22.72
N CYS A 512 -39.64 -18.43 23.76
CA CYS A 512 -39.35 -17.98 25.12
C CYS A 512 -37.89 -17.50 25.24
N VAL A 513 -37.65 -16.46 26.04
CA VAL A 513 -36.30 -15.98 26.37
C VAL A 513 -35.47 -17.12 26.98
N TYR A 514 -34.16 -17.15 26.69
CA TYR A 514 -33.26 -18.18 27.21
C TYR A 514 -33.40 -18.37 28.75
N GLY A 515 -33.85 -19.56 29.16
CA GLY A 515 -34.10 -19.91 30.56
C GLY A 515 -35.58 -20.07 30.94
N SER A 516 -36.53 -19.73 30.06
CA SER A 516 -37.96 -19.99 30.23
C SER A 516 -38.51 -20.99 29.20
N GLU A 517 -39.63 -21.62 29.54
CA GLU A 517 -40.39 -22.56 28.70
C GLU A 517 -41.89 -22.24 28.79
N PRO A 518 -42.72 -22.70 27.83
CA PRO A 518 -44.16 -22.47 27.87
C PRO A 518 -44.80 -23.26 29.02
N VAL A 519 -45.19 -22.56 30.08
CA VAL A 519 -45.83 -23.12 31.28
C VAL A 519 -47.32 -22.78 31.28
N ASN A 520 -48.17 -23.78 31.52
CA ASN A 520 -49.62 -23.60 31.63
C ASN A 520 -50.05 -23.46 33.09
N ILE A 521 -50.51 -22.26 33.46
CA ILE A 521 -51.09 -21.99 34.77
C ILE A 521 -52.54 -21.52 34.58
N ASN A 522 -53.48 -22.25 35.17
CA ASN A 522 -54.93 -21.95 35.12
C ASN A 522 -55.52 -21.83 33.70
N GLY A 523 -54.99 -22.56 32.72
CA GLY A 523 -55.50 -22.58 31.35
C GLY A 523 -54.93 -21.47 30.45
N ILE A 524 -53.97 -20.69 30.96
CA ILE A 524 -53.22 -19.69 30.20
C ILE A 524 -51.78 -20.23 30.10
N ILE A 525 -51.24 -20.31 28.88
CA ILE A 525 -49.85 -20.69 28.62
C ILE A 525 -49.07 -19.39 28.51
N LYS A 526 -47.95 -19.21 29.24
CA LYS A 526 -46.98 -18.12 29.05
C LYS A 526 -45.55 -18.64 29.23
N CYS A 527 -44.58 -17.93 28.69
CA CYS A 527 -43.17 -18.20 28.94
C CYS A 527 -42.79 -17.91 30.40
N ALA A 528 -42.48 -18.96 31.14
CA ALA A 528 -42.05 -18.88 32.54
C ALA A 528 -40.92 -19.88 32.82
N VAL A 529 -40.28 -19.78 33.98
CA VAL A 529 -39.32 -20.80 34.39
C VAL A 529 -40.04 -22.15 34.64
N PRO A 530 -39.41 -23.30 34.33
CA PRO A 530 -40.04 -24.63 34.41
C PRO A 530 -40.66 -24.99 35.76
N THR A 531 -40.11 -24.42 36.83
CA THR A 531 -40.53 -24.67 38.22
C THR A 531 -41.73 -23.83 38.65
N CYS A 532 -42.16 -22.89 37.81
CA CYS A 532 -43.19 -21.92 38.16
C CYS A 532 -44.53 -22.55 38.52
N GLY A 533 -45.14 -22.10 39.62
CA GLY A 533 -46.45 -22.55 40.11
C GLY A 533 -46.39 -23.77 41.03
N ASN A 534 -45.21 -24.13 41.56
CA ASN A 534 -45.01 -25.33 42.37
C ASN A 534 -45.15 -25.11 43.89
N GLY A 535 -45.32 -23.85 44.32
CA GLY A 535 -45.45 -23.44 45.72
C GLY A 535 -44.12 -23.31 46.48
N LYS A 536 -42.98 -23.23 45.78
CA LYS A 536 -41.63 -23.06 46.32
C LYS A 536 -40.86 -22.10 45.44
N ILE A 537 -40.05 -21.24 46.07
CA ILE A 537 -39.13 -20.38 45.34
C ILE A 537 -37.89 -21.14 44.94
N ASP A 538 -37.79 -21.42 43.65
CA ASP A 538 -36.64 -22.05 43.02
C ASP A 538 -35.67 -21.01 42.44
N ALA A 539 -34.47 -21.45 42.04
CA ALA A 539 -33.49 -20.55 41.44
C ALA A 539 -34.06 -19.98 40.13
N TYR A 540 -33.89 -18.67 39.92
CA TYR A 540 -34.36 -17.90 38.75
C TYR A 540 -35.86 -17.51 38.76
N GLU A 541 -36.61 -17.80 39.82
CA GLU A 541 -37.97 -17.26 40.04
C GLU A 541 -37.93 -15.87 40.69
N GLU A 542 -38.72 -14.92 40.15
CA GLU A 542 -38.93 -13.63 40.82
C GLU A 542 -40.01 -13.74 41.91
N CYS A 543 -41.01 -14.59 41.68
CA CYS A 543 -42.10 -14.91 42.59
C CYS A 543 -42.74 -16.27 42.24
N ASP A 544 -43.62 -16.81 43.10
CA ASP A 544 -44.30 -18.10 42.84
C ASP A 544 -45.76 -18.11 43.36
N GLY A 545 -46.66 -17.48 42.60
CA GLY A 545 -48.12 -17.58 42.80
C GLY A 545 -48.75 -16.64 43.84
N GLY A 546 -47.99 -15.69 44.38
CA GLY A 546 -48.44 -14.72 45.37
C GLY A 546 -48.99 -13.40 44.81
N TYR A 547 -49.24 -12.43 45.70
CA TYR A 547 -49.72 -11.09 45.36
C TYR A 547 -48.74 -10.38 44.41
N GLY A 548 -49.25 -9.90 43.28
CA GLY A 548 -48.43 -9.23 42.27
C GLY A 548 -47.56 -10.16 41.41
N CYS A 549 -47.72 -11.47 41.53
CA CYS A 549 -47.00 -12.46 40.72
C CYS A 549 -47.86 -12.95 39.54
N ASP A 550 -47.36 -12.82 38.30
CA ASP A 550 -47.96 -13.43 37.11
C ASP A 550 -46.91 -14.30 36.41
N HIS A 551 -47.15 -15.61 36.34
CA HIS A 551 -46.25 -16.59 35.71
C HIS A 551 -44.78 -16.43 36.16
N CYS A 552 -44.59 -16.28 37.48
CA CYS A 552 -43.31 -16.15 38.17
C CYS A 552 -42.47 -14.90 37.83
N VAL A 553 -43.14 -13.89 37.27
CA VAL A 553 -42.63 -12.54 37.05
C VAL A 553 -43.51 -11.54 37.80
N CYS A 554 -42.91 -10.52 38.40
CA CYS A 554 -43.67 -9.48 39.09
C CYS A 554 -44.39 -8.55 38.09
N VAL A 555 -45.68 -8.29 38.30
CA VAL A 555 -46.51 -7.45 37.40
C VAL A 555 -46.25 -5.96 37.62
N ASN A 556 -46.59 -5.15 36.61
CA ASN A 556 -46.52 -3.68 36.69
C ASN A 556 -47.25 -3.14 37.94
N GLY A 557 -46.56 -2.32 38.74
CA GLY A 557 -47.01 -1.85 40.06
C GLY A 557 -46.41 -2.62 41.24
N THR A 558 -45.60 -3.65 40.98
CA THR A 558 -44.84 -4.41 41.99
C THR A 558 -43.38 -4.61 41.57
N LYS A 559 -42.50 -4.93 42.53
CA LYS A 559 -41.06 -5.14 42.36
C LYS A 559 -40.62 -6.47 42.97
N LYS A 560 -39.57 -7.07 42.41
CA LYS A 560 -38.98 -8.30 42.95
C LYS A 560 -38.19 -8.07 44.23
N TYR A 561 -38.23 -9.05 45.12
CA TYR A 561 -37.35 -9.15 46.30
C TYR A 561 -35.91 -9.48 45.88
N ALA A 562 -34.91 -9.12 46.69
CA ALA A 562 -33.51 -9.47 46.42
C ALA A 562 -33.25 -10.99 46.55
N LYS A 563 -34.10 -11.70 47.29
CA LYS A 563 -34.27 -13.16 47.25
C LYS A 563 -35.74 -13.44 46.97
N GLY A 564 -36.04 -14.23 45.93
CA GLY A 564 -37.42 -14.51 45.51
C GLY A 564 -38.30 -14.95 46.68
N ARG A 565 -39.54 -14.49 46.69
CA ARG A 565 -40.58 -14.84 47.67
C ARG A 565 -41.86 -15.16 46.91
N ILE A 566 -42.81 -15.86 47.55
CA ILE A 566 -44.08 -16.25 46.93
C ILE A 566 -44.81 -15.02 46.33
N ASP A 567 -44.82 -13.89 47.05
CA ASP A 567 -45.41 -12.61 46.64
C ASP A 567 -44.36 -11.60 46.11
N CYS A 568 -44.81 -10.57 45.39
CA CYS A 568 -44.00 -9.42 44.96
C CYS A 568 -44.17 -8.20 45.88
N ILE A 569 -43.17 -7.31 45.93
CA ILE A 569 -43.17 -6.08 46.74
C ILE A 569 -44.05 -5.02 46.07
N LEU A 570 -44.93 -4.34 46.81
CA LEU A 570 -45.64 -3.17 46.32
C LEU A 570 -44.67 -2.01 45.99
N GLU A 571 -44.87 -1.33 44.86
CA GLU A 571 -44.04 -0.16 44.50
C GLU A 571 -44.08 1.00 45.50
N THR A 572 -45.03 0.98 46.45
CA THR A 572 -45.18 1.98 47.53
C THR A 572 -44.19 1.79 48.67
N CYS A 573 -43.51 0.64 48.81
CA CYS A 573 -42.48 0.45 49.82
C CYS A 573 -41.30 1.42 49.58
N GLY A 574 -40.97 2.24 50.59
CA GLY A 574 -39.98 3.32 50.55
C GLY A 574 -40.59 4.73 50.33
N ASN A 575 -41.89 4.92 50.57
CA ASN A 575 -42.58 6.19 50.33
C ASN A 575 -42.58 7.16 51.54
N LYS A 576 -42.05 6.71 52.68
CA LYS A 576 -41.99 7.40 53.99
C LYS A 576 -43.34 7.57 54.70
N LYS A 577 -44.34 6.76 54.40
CA LYS A 577 -45.61 6.60 55.13
C LYS A 577 -45.82 5.13 55.45
N TRP A 578 -46.06 4.86 56.73
CA TRP A 578 -46.36 3.52 57.21
C TRP A 578 -47.70 3.03 56.66
N ASP A 579 -47.66 2.14 55.65
CA ASP A 579 -48.83 1.56 55.01
C ASP A 579 -49.22 0.21 55.65
N LYS A 580 -50.49 -0.19 55.48
CA LYS A 580 -51.06 -1.37 56.15
C LYS A 580 -50.49 -2.65 55.55
N GLY A 581 -49.46 -3.21 56.18
CA GLY A 581 -48.74 -4.41 55.71
C GLY A 581 -47.22 -4.33 55.87
N GLU A 582 -46.68 -3.17 56.27
CA GLU A 582 -45.23 -2.92 56.42
C GLU A 582 -44.79 -2.90 57.90
N GLU A 583 -43.58 -3.37 58.20
CA GLU A 583 -42.97 -3.24 59.55
C GLU A 583 -42.13 -1.96 59.69
N CYS A 584 -41.60 -1.44 58.58
CA CYS A 584 -40.87 -0.19 58.45
C CYS A 584 -40.96 0.30 56.98
N ASP A 585 -40.78 1.60 56.73
CA ASP A 585 -40.99 2.19 55.38
C ASP A 585 -39.79 3.04 54.91
N GLY A 586 -38.60 2.59 55.34
CA GLY A 586 -37.30 3.22 55.05
C GLY A 586 -36.67 3.86 56.28
N GLY A 587 -35.37 3.57 56.50
CA GLY A 587 -34.69 3.86 57.75
C GLY A 587 -33.42 3.05 57.98
N ASP A 588 -32.61 3.42 58.98
CA ASP A 588 -31.50 2.57 59.42
C ASP A 588 -32.04 1.26 60.00
N GLY A 589 -31.62 0.13 59.43
CA GLY A 589 -32.05 -1.21 59.83
C GLY A 589 -33.36 -1.72 59.23
N CYS A 590 -33.97 -0.96 58.31
CA CYS A 590 -35.11 -1.37 57.51
C CYS A 590 -34.66 -1.86 56.13
N ILE A 591 -34.96 -3.10 55.76
CA ILE A 591 -34.66 -3.67 54.44
C ILE A 591 -35.91 -4.40 53.95
N GLU A 592 -36.34 -4.14 52.71
CA GLU A 592 -37.55 -4.74 52.11
C GLU A 592 -38.82 -4.53 52.97
N CYS A 593 -38.93 -3.37 53.62
CA CYS A 593 -40.03 -3.01 54.52
C CYS A 593 -40.21 -3.91 55.76
N GLU A 594 -39.13 -4.63 56.16
CA GLU A 594 -39.00 -5.46 57.37
C GLU A 594 -37.78 -5.02 58.22
N CYS A 595 -37.86 -5.11 59.55
CA CYS A 595 -36.71 -4.81 60.43
C CYS A 595 -35.73 -5.99 60.50
N GLN A 596 -34.42 -5.72 60.32
CA GLN A 596 -33.38 -6.75 60.29
C GLN A 596 -33.08 -7.40 61.66
N GLU A 597 -32.55 -8.63 61.68
CA GLU A 597 -32.19 -9.33 62.92
C GLU A 597 -31.27 -8.49 63.83
N ASN A 598 -31.66 -8.36 65.11
CA ASN A 598 -31.07 -7.47 66.14
C ASN A 598 -31.43 -5.98 66.02
N TRP A 599 -32.43 -5.63 65.22
CA TRP A 599 -33.09 -4.33 65.19
C TRP A 599 -34.56 -4.47 65.62
N TYR A 600 -35.10 -3.48 66.33
CA TYR A 600 -36.49 -3.51 66.81
C TYR A 600 -37.30 -2.34 66.26
N THR A 601 -38.60 -2.59 66.02
CA THR A 601 -39.54 -1.63 65.43
C THR A 601 -39.79 -0.47 66.39
N ASN A 602 -39.80 0.75 65.85
CA ASN A 602 -40.20 1.95 66.58
C ASN A 602 -41.39 2.61 65.87
N LYS A 603 -42.30 3.25 66.61
CA LYS A 603 -43.61 3.74 66.13
C LYS A 603 -43.55 4.92 65.13
N ARG A 604 -42.47 5.05 64.36
CA ARG A 604 -42.17 6.13 63.39
C ARG A 604 -41.52 5.61 62.09
N ALA A 605 -41.78 4.36 61.71
CA ALA A 605 -41.31 3.74 60.45
C ALA A 605 -39.78 3.48 60.31
N ASP A 606 -39.00 3.60 61.40
CA ASP A 606 -37.54 3.32 61.46
C ASP A 606 -37.21 2.15 62.42
N CYS A 607 -36.05 1.48 62.23
CA CYS A 607 -35.50 0.46 63.13
C CYS A 607 -34.29 1.00 63.97
N SER A 608 -33.87 0.37 65.08
CA SER A 608 -32.70 0.86 65.89
C SER A 608 -31.69 -0.21 66.42
N ARG A 609 -30.37 0.13 66.60
CA ARG A 609 -29.22 -0.76 66.98
C ARG A 609 -28.11 -0.13 67.89
N ILE A 610 -27.27 -0.97 68.53
CA ILE A 610 -26.06 -0.72 69.40
C ILE A 610 -24.76 -0.35 68.59
N PRO A 611 -23.75 0.43 69.11
CA PRO A 611 -22.78 1.21 68.30
C PRO A 611 -21.44 0.59 67.82
N LEU A 612 -20.83 1.29 66.85
CA LEU A 612 -19.93 0.84 65.75
C LEU A 612 -18.40 0.73 66.01
N ILE A 613 -17.88 1.21 67.14
CA ILE A 613 -16.42 1.39 67.33
C ILE A 613 -15.67 0.05 67.47
N ILE A 614 -16.27 -0.91 68.17
CA ILE A 614 -15.65 -2.22 68.45
C ILE A 614 -15.54 -3.06 67.16
N ARG A 615 -16.45 -2.86 66.21
CA ARG A 615 -16.47 -3.59 64.94
C ARG A 615 -15.37 -3.13 63.97
N LYS A 616 -15.02 -1.83 63.96
CA LYS A 616 -14.04 -1.27 63.02
C LYS A 616 -12.60 -1.72 63.28
N VAL A 617 -12.24 -1.99 64.53
CA VAL A 617 -10.87 -2.37 64.91
C VAL A 617 -10.51 -3.78 64.41
N LEU A 618 -11.46 -4.73 64.47
CA LEU A 618 -11.25 -6.10 64.01
C LEU A 618 -11.08 -6.22 62.48
N TYR A 619 -11.84 -5.42 61.71
CA TYR A 619 -11.73 -5.43 60.24
C TYR A 619 -10.43 -4.83 59.71
N LEU A 620 -9.85 -3.85 60.42
CA LEU A 620 -8.59 -3.22 60.01
C LEU A 620 -7.38 -4.16 60.10
N ILE A 621 -7.35 -5.05 61.10
CA ILE A 621 -6.24 -6.01 61.28
C ILE A 621 -6.26 -7.09 60.20
N ILE A 622 -7.45 -7.62 59.88
CA ILE A 622 -7.61 -8.65 58.85
C ILE A 622 -7.33 -8.08 57.45
N GLY A 623 -7.78 -6.84 57.19
CA GLY A 623 -7.51 -6.15 55.92
C GLY A 623 -6.03 -5.87 55.65
N PHE A 624 -5.25 -5.62 56.70
CA PHE A 624 -3.80 -5.39 56.55
C PHE A 624 -3.04 -6.68 56.17
N ILE A 625 -3.46 -7.82 56.73
CA ILE A 625 -2.84 -9.12 56.44
C ILE A 625 -3.19 -9.58 55.02
N THR A 626 -4.45 -9.41 54.58
CA THR A 626 -4.86 -9.77 53.22
C THR A 626 -4.19 -8.89 52.17
N TYR A 627 -3.98 -7.60 52.45
CA TYR A 627 -3.28 -6.68 51.56
C TYR A 627 -1.81 -7.09 51.31
N ILE A 628 -1.09 -7.52 52.35
CA ILE A 628 0.30 -7.98 52.22
C ILE A 628 0.38 -9.25 51.36
N ILE A 629 -0.53 -10.21 51.57
CA ILE A 629 -0.55 -11.47 50.80
C ILE A 629 -0.84 -11.18 49.32
N LEU A 630 -1.79 -10.29 49.03
CA LEU A 630 -2.14 -9.93 47.66
C LEU A 630 -0.98 -9.21 46.94
N TYR A 631 -0.23 -8.37 47.65
CA TYR A 631 0.94 -7.68 47.11
C TYR A 631 2.10 -8.65 46.79
N CYS A 632 2.32 -9.65 47.64
CA CYS A 632 3.31 -10.70 47.37
C CYS A 632 2.96 -11.54 46.14
N ILE A 633 1.68 -11.88 45.95
CA ILE A 633 1.21 -12.62 44.77
C ILE A 633 1.39 -11.78 43.49
N LEU A 634 0.99 -10.49 43.54
CA LEU A 634 1.17 -9.58 42.42
C LEU A 634 2.66 -9.43 42.03
N PHE A 635 3.54 -9.33 43.03
CA PHE A 635 4.98 -9.24 42.79
C PHE A 635 5.53 -10.48 42.08
N ILE A 636 5.08 -11.69 42.47
CA ILE A 636 5.49 -12.94 41.81
C ILE A 636 4.97 -13.01 40.37
N VAL A 637 3.74 -12.58 40.11
CA VAL A 637 3.15 -12.54 38.76
C VAL A 637 3.92 -11.56 37.86
N VAL A 638 4.22 -10.37 38.36
CA VAL A 638 5.02 -9.37 37.62
C VAL A 638 6.42 -9.88 37.32
N LEU A 639 7.06 -10.58 38.27
CA LEU A 639 8.38 -11.19 38.06
C LEU A 639 8.34 -12.29 36.98
N TYR A 640 7.29 -13.11 36.96
CA TYR A 640 7.12 -14.15 35.96
C TYR A 640 6.87 -13.56 34.56
N LEU A 641 6.01 -12.53 34.46
CA LEU A 641 5.77 -11.81 33.21
C LEU A 641 7.03 -11.10 32.71
N HIS A 642 7.79 -10.47 33.60
CA HIS A 642 9.05 -9.82 33.23
C HIS A 642 10.06 -10.82 32.68
N ILE A 643 10.22 -11.99 33.31
CA ILE A 643 11.12 -13.04 32.81
C ILE A 643 10.67 -13.54 31.42
N GLY A 644 9.36 -13.70 31.21
CA GLY A 644 8.80 -14.11 29.92
C GLY A 644 9.02 -13.08 28.81
N ILE A 645 8.76 -11.80 29.11
CA ILE A 645 8.95 -10.68 28.18
C ILE A 645 10.44 -10.51 27.84
N THR A 646 11.34 -10.61 28.83
CA THR A 646 12.80 -10.50 28.57
C THR A 646 13.31 -11.61 27.66
N LYS A 647 12.79 -12.83 27.77
CA LYS A 647 13.13 -13.92 26.84
C LYS A 647 12.61 -13.67 25.43
N LYS A 648 11.39 -13.13 25.30
CA LYS A 648 10.79 -12.84 23.99
C LYS A 648 11.50 -11.69 23.29
N ILE A 649 11.87 -10.64 24.02
CA ILE A 649 12.70 -9.54 23.50
C ILE A 649 14.07 -10.05 23.02
N GLN A 650 14.71 -10.97 23.76
CA GLN A 650 15.98 -11.56 23.33
C GLN A 650 15.85 -12.39 22.05
N GLN A 651 14.73 -13.08 21.85
CA GLN A 651 14.45 -13.79 20.59
C GLN A 651 14.14 -12.84 19.43
N GLU A 652 13.34 -11.79 19.67
CA GLU A 652 13.01 -10.78 18.65
C GLU A 652 14.23 -9.92 18.25
N GLU A 653 15.19 -9.69 19.16
CA GLU A 653 16.47 -9.04 18.82
C GLU A 653 17.40 -9.94 17.99
N GLU A 654 17.37 -11.27 18.17
CA GLU A 654 18.09 -12.23 17.31
C GLU A 654 17.44 -12.35 15.93
N GLU A 655 16.12 -12.32 15.83
CA GLU A 655 15.40 -12.36 14.55
C GLU A 655 15.48 -11.04 13.76
N ASN A 656 15.38 -9.87 14.41
CA ASN A 656 15.47 -8.56 13.75
C ASN A 656 16.89 -8.18 13.32
N LYS A 657 17.94 -8.75 13.92
CA LYS A 657 19.32 -8.59 13.42
C LYS A 657 19.51 -9.10 11.99
N ASN A 658 18.68 -10.06 11.57
CA ASN A 658 18.76 -10.65 10.22
C ASN A 658 17.98 -9.86 9.16
N GLN A 659 17.27 -8.80 9.55
CA GLN A 659 16.49 -7.94 8.66
C GLN A 659 16.93 -6.47 8.76
N ILE A 660 18.23 -6.22 8.65
CA ILE A 660 18.75 -4.86 8.45
C ILE A 660 18.48 -4.47 6.99
N LEU A 661 17.62 -3.46 6.81
CA LEU A 661 17.42 -2.79 5.53
C LEU A 661 18.76 -2.21 5.08
N PHE A 662 19.36 -2.78 4.04
CA PHE A 662 20.62 -2.32 3.49
C PHE A 662 20.34 -1.06 2.64
N GLU A 663 20.26 0.11 3.28
CA GLU A 663 20.18 1.39 2.58
C GLU A 663 21.52 1.66 1.87
N ASN A 664 21.63 1.21 0.61
CA ASN A 664 22.80 1.43 -0.23
C ASN A 664 22.93 2.93 -0.60
N ILE A 665 23.43 3.75 0.32
CA ILE A 665 23.83 5.13 0.03
C ILE A 665 25.19 5.10 -0.65
N ILE A 666 25.21 5.07 -1.99
CA ILE A 666 26.45 5.17 -2.78
C ILE A 666 26.96 6.62 -2.68
N ILE A 667 28.08 6.82 -1.99
CA ILE A 667 28.77 8.12 -1.95
C ILE A 667 30.05 8.02 -2.80
N PRO A 668 30.04 8.47 -4.07
CA PRO A 668 31.21 8.38 -4.92
C PRO A 668 32.37 9.17 -4.32
N PHE A 669 33.56 8.56 -4.35
CA PHE A 669 34.77 9.21 -3.91
C PHE A 669 35.31 10.16 -4.98
N ASP A 670 35.58 11.41 -4.61
CA ASP A 670 36.17 12.42 -5.51
C ASP A 670 37.52 12.89 -4.96
N GLU A 671 38.60 12.62 -5.68
CA GLU A 671 39.97 13.01 -5.30
C GLU A 671 40.25 14.51 -5.47
N LYS A 672 39.38 15.28 -6.15
CA LYS A 672 39.63 16.71 -6.39
C LYS A 672 39.71 17.49 -5.08
N ASN A 673 40.72 18.37 -4.99
CA ASN A 673 41.01 19.23 -3.82
C ASN A 673 41.16 18.47 -2.49
N SER A 674 41.50 17.18 -2.56
CA SER A 674 41.74 16.32 -1.40
C SER A 674 43.23 16.11 -1.14
N GLN A 675 43.58 15.74 0.09
CA GLN A 675 44.94 15.42 0.48
C GLN A 675 44.95 14.07 1.21
N TYR A 676 45.79 13.14 0.77
CA TYR A 676 45.94 11.84 1.42
C TYR A 676 46.58 11.99 2.79
N ILE A 677 46.07 11.24 3.76
CA ILE A 677 46.68 11.03 5.08
C ILE A 677 46.76 9.52 5.31
N ASP A 678 47.98 9.05 5.60
CA ASP A 678 48.19 7.68 6.05
C ASP A 678 47.75 7.52 7.51
N ILE A 679 46.75 6.65 7.72
CA ILE A 679 46.18 6.36 9.05
C ILE A 679 46.89 5.22 9.78
N GLN A 680 47.82 4.52 9.12
CA GLN A 680 48.65 3.49 9.76
C GLN A 680 49.74 4.12 10.64
N GLN A 681 50.09 5.38 10.38
CA GLN A 681 51.02 6.15 11.19
C GLN A 681 50.29 6.87 12.33
N ASN A 682 50.94 6.98 13.49
CA ASN A 682 50.34 7.61 14.67
C ASN A 682 49.99 9.08 14.38
N ASN A 683 48.70 9.38 14.39
CA ASN A 683 48.14 10.66 13.97
C ASN A 683 47.56 11.41 15.19
N PRO A 684 48.07 12.63 15.51
CA PRO A 684 47.61 13.39 16.67
C PRO A 684 46.24 14.08 16.46
N TYR A 685 45.71 14.10 15.23
CA TYR A 685 44.46 14.79 14.88
C TYR A 685 43.23 13.88 14.97
N PHE A 686 43.35 12.63 14.53
CA PHE A 686 42.30 11.62 14.62
C PHE A 686 42.90 10.22 14.59
N ALA A 687 42.19 9.24 15.16
CA ALA A 687 42.65 7.85 15.22
C ALA A 687 41.50 6.88 14.92
N PHE A 688 41.82 5.78 14.24
CA PHE A 688 40.94 4.63 14.08
C PHE A 688 41.41 3.51 15.04
N SER A 689 40.48 2.71 15.56
CA SER A 689 40.81 1.53 16.38
C SER A 689 41.56 0.47 15.58
N THR A 690 41.20 0.31 14.30
CA THR A 690 41.85 -0.56 13.32
C THR A 690 41.74 0.07 11.93
N THR A 691 42.68 -0.24 11.04
CA THR A 691 42.63 0.11 9.62
C THR A 691 42.25 -1.07 8.73
N LEU A 692 42.14 -2.26 9.32
CA LEU A 692 41.79 -3.51 8.67
C LEU A 692 40.34 -3.84 9.04
N ILE A 693 39.53 -4.10 8.02
CA ILE A 693 38.19 -4.68 8.13
C ILE A 693 38.37 -6.17 7.83
N ASP A 694 38.64 -6.94 8.88
CA ASP A 694 38.71 -8.39 8.86
C ASP A 694 37.67 -8.94 9.83
N PHE A 695 36.75 -9.77 9.33
CA PHE A 695 35.71 -10.42 10.14
C PHE A 695 36.31 -11.60 10.93
N ASP A 696 37.42 -11.35 11.64
CA ASP A 696 38.18 -12.33 12.42
C ASP A 696 38.57 -13.61 11.66
N GLY A 697 38.77 -13.51 10.34
CA GLY A 697 39.09 -14.66 9.47
C GLY A 697 37.91 -15.62 9.22
N LYS A 698 36.69 -15.24 9.60
CA LYS A 698 35.46 -15.98 9.28
C LYS A 698 35.18 -15.85 7.77
N LYS A 699 34.82 -16.97 7.14
CA LYS A 699 34.26 -16.94 5.77
C LYS A 699 32.82 -16.45 5.83
N LEU A 700 32.49 -15.43 5.05
CA LEU A 700 31.14 -14.84 5.06
C LEU A 700 30.22 -15.60 4.13
N GLU A 701 29.03 -15.94 4.61
CA GLU A 701 28.00 -16.56 3.78
C GLU A 701 27.52 -15.59 2.69
N ILE A 702 27.14 -16.14 1.54
CA ILE A 702 26.71 -15.35 0.39
C ILE A 702 25.26 -14.92 0.58
N GLU A 703 24.96 -13.66 0.27
CA GLU A 703 23.70 -12.95 0.51
C GLU A 703 23.30 -12.70 1.98
N GLU A 704 24.11 -13.16 2.94
CA GLU A 704 23.96 -12.77 4.35
C GLU A 704 24.69 -11.45 4.65
N ILE A 705 24.15 -10.68 5.59
CA ILE A 705 24.75 -9.42 6.04
C ILE A 705 25.60 -9.71 7.28
N GLU A 706 26.85 -9.24 7.25
CA GLU A 706 27.77 -9.34 8.37
C GLU A 706 28.30 -7.96 8.73
N SER A 707 28.37 -7.65 10.02
CA SER A 707 28.73 -6.31 10.53
C SER A 707 30.03 -6.33 11.33
N PHE A 708 30.85 -5.30 11.14
CA PHE A 708 32.13 -5.08 11.80
C PHE A 708 32.24 -3.65 12.33
N ASP A 709 32.60 -3.50 13.60
CA ASP A 709 32.62 -2.21 14.28
C ASP A 709 34.03 -1.61 14.36
N ILE A 710 34.19 -0.38 13.89
CA ILE A 710 35.44 0.41 13.99
C ILE A 710 35.18 1.68 14.79
N GLN A 711 36.05 2.03 15.73
CA GLN A 711 35.96 3.32 16.43
C GLN A 711 36.82 4.37 15.76
N ILE A 712 36.24 5.54 15.48
CA ILE A 712 36.95 6.75 15.07
C ILE A 712 36.93 7.76 16.20
N LYS A 713 38.09 8.31 16.54
CA LYS A 713 38.27 9.30 17.61
C LYS A 713 38.79 10.61 17.04
N ASN A 714 38.12 11.72 17.38
CA ASN A 714 38.62 13.06 17.12
C ASN A 714 39.57 13.47 18.25
N ASN A 715 40.86 13.59 17.97
CA ASN A 715 41.86 14.06 18.95
C ASN A 715 42.14 15.57 18.83
N TRP A 716 41.44 16.26 17.93
CA TRP A 716 41.62 17.67 17.66
C TRP A 716 40.61 18.56 18.39
N LYS A 717 40.97 19.85 18.52
CA LYS A 717 40.17 20.87 19.22
C LYS A 717 38.94 21.35 18.44
N ASP A 718 38.86 21.06 17.14
CA ASP A 718 37.76 21.45 16.26
C ASP A 718 36.91 20.21 15.88
N PRO A 719 35.61 20.36 15.56
CA PRO A 719 34.79 19.25 15.11
C PRO A 719 35.32 18.59 13.83
N LEU A 720 35.27 17.26 13.79
CA LEU A 720 35.69 16.41 12.69
C LEU A 720 34.45 15.86 11.98
N HIS A 721 34.29 16.19 10.71
CA HIS A 721 33.27 15.60 9.85
C HIS A 721 33.89 14.45 9.05
N PHE A 722 33.34 13.25 9.14
CA PHE A 722 33.77 12.14 8.30
C PHE A 722 32.69 11.77 7.28
N SER A 723 33.09 11.15 6.19
CA SER A 723 32.20 10.57 5.19
C SER A 723 32.79 9.24 4.70
N PHE A 724 32.06 8.16 4.88
CA PHE A 724 32.39 6.84 4.34
C PHE A 724 31.95 6.76 2.88
N HIS A 725 32.84 6.27 2.01
CA HIS A 725 32.55 6.13 0.58
C HIS A 725 32.36 4.67 0.22
N SER A 726 31.18 4.34 -0.30
CA SER A 726 30.84 3.06 -0.91
C SER A 726 30.69 3.23 -2.43
N GLY A 727 31.02 2.17 -3.17
CA GLY A 727 30.89 2.11 -4.62
C GLY A 727 29.85 1.07 -5.05
N ASP A 728 29.54 1.07 -6.35
CA ASP A 728 28.75 0.01 -6.97
C ASP A 728 29.69 -1.15 -7.33
N TYR A 729 29.87 -2.09 -6.40
CA TYR A 729 30.74 -3.24 -6.59
C TYR A 729 29.94 -4.45 -7.07
N GLN A 730 30.46 -5.15 -8.08
CA GLN A 730 29.80 -6.34 -8.64
C GLN A 730 29.87 -7.56 -7.70
N LYS A 731 30.89 -7.61 -6.85
CA LYS A 731 31.22 -8.77 -6.00
C LYS A 731 30.62 -8.73 -4.61
N TYR A 732 30.33 -7.54 -4.09
CA TYR A 732 29.82 -7.33 -2.74
C TYR A 732 29.07 -6.00 -2.62
N GLU A 733 28.33 -5.84 -1.53
CA GLU A 733 27.74 -4.57 -1.11
C GLU A 733 28.31 -4.20 0.25
N ILE A 734 28.64 -2.92 0.45
CA ILE A 734 29.19 -2.41 1.72
C ILE A 734 28.46 -1.13 2.13
N ALA A 735 28.03 -1.10 3.39
CA ALA A 735 27.37 0.03 4.02
C ALA A 735 28.04 0.36 5.36
N CYS A 736 27.85 1.57 5.85
CA CYS A 736 28.42 2.03 7.12
C CYS A 736 27.41 2.87 7.88
N GLN A 737 27.21 2.62 9.17
CA GLN A 737 26.34 3.43 10.03
C GLN A 737 27.15 4.04 11.19
N PRO A 738 27.20 5.38 11.33
CA PRO A 738 26.68 6.38 10.41
C PRO A 738 27.55 6.53 9.13
N VAL A 739 26.93 6.87 7.99
CA VAL A 739 27.64 7.10 6.72
C VAL A 739 28.39 8.43 6.72
N ILE A 740 27.75 9.47 7.27
CA ILE A 740 28.29 10.83 7.41
C ILE A 740 27.96 11.28 8.84
N GLU A 741 28.96 11.75 9.60
CA GLU A 741 28.71 12.26 10.94
C GLU A 741 29.72 13.32 11.37
N THR A 742 29.37 14.08 12.40
CA THR A 742 30.24 15.09 13.01
C THR A 742 30.67 14.69 14.42
N ILE A 743 31.96 14.40 14.59
CA ILE A 743 32.57 14.06 15.88
C ILE A 743 33.04 15.34 16.56
N LYS A 744 32.52 15.60 17.76
CA LYS A 744 32.97 16.75 18.57
C LYS A 744 34.43 16.57 19.02
N PRO A 745 35.09 17.66 19.43
CA PRO A 745 36.45 17.60 19.95
C PRO A 745 36.60 16.58 21.09
N PHE A 746 37.62 15.71 21.01
CA PHE A 746 37.97 14.70 22.01
C PHE A 746 36.94 13.57 22.23
N GLU A 747 35.90 13.48 21.40
CA GLU A 747 34.93 12.40 21.41
C GLU A 747 35.31 11.29 20.41
N SER A 748 34.71 10.11 20.61
CA SER A 748 34.81 8.96 19.71
C SER A 748 33.42 8.46 19.35
N ILE A 749 33.28 7.97 18.12
CA ILE A 749 32.07 7.32 17.62
C ILE A 749 32.43 5.96 17.04
N THR A 750 31.50 5.01 17.15
CA THR A 750 31.61 3.69 16.51
C THR A 750 30.95 3.73 15.14
N LEU A 751 31.66 3.24 14.14
CA LEU A 751 31.21 3.01 12.77
C LEU A 751 30.89 1.53 12.65
N SER A 752 29.63 1.18 12.39
CA SER A 752 29.23 -0.19 12.10
C SER A 752 29.24 -0.40 10.60
N ILE A 753 30.21 -1.17 10.09
CA ILE A 753 30.39 -1.46 8.68
C ILE A 753 29.73 -2.81 8.38
N SER A 754 28.70 -2.80 7.55
CA SER A 754 28.00 -4.00 7.13
C SER A 754 28.41 -4.36 5.70
N ILE A 755 28.69 -5.65 5.46
CA ILE A 755 29.02 -6.18 4.13
C ILE A 755 28.07 -7.32 3.77
N ARG A 756 27.73 -7.44 2.49
CA ARG A 756 27.02 -8.58 1.91
C ARG A 756 27.79 -9.08 0.70
N MET A 757 28.16 -10.37 0.70
CA MET A 757 28.84 -10.99 -0.43
C MET A 757 27.83 -11.40 -1.51
N LYS A 758 28.08 -11.07 -2.78
CA LYS A 758 27.20 -11.44 -3.91
C LYS A 758 27.60 -12.75 -4.58
N CYS A 759 28.87 -13.12 -4.51
CA CYS A 759 29.42 -14.31 -5.14
C CYS A 759 30.60 -14.91 -4.36
N THR A 760 31.01 -16.11 -4.80
CA THR A 760 32.16 -16.83 -4.26
C THR A 760 33.46 -16.16 -4.71
N THR A 761 34.15 -15.45 -3.83
CA THR A 761 35.34 -14.64 -4.16
C THR A 761 36.19 -14.34 -2.90
N ILE A 762 37.41 -13.84 -3.13
CA ILE A 762 38.32 -13.35 -2.10
C ILE A 762 38.56 -11.86 -2.37
N LEU A 763 38.21 -11.00 -1.42
CA LEU A 763 38.32 -9.55 -1.52
C LEU A 763 39.57 -9.04 -0.81
N ASN A 764 40.32 -8.20 -1.50
CA ASN A 764 41.45 -7.42 -0.98
C ASN A 764 41.37 -6.00 -1.55
N GLU A 765 40.52 -5.16 -0.96
CA GLU A 765 40.17 -3.85 -1.52
C GLU A 765 40.45 -2.70 -0.55
N LYS A 766 40.51 -1.47 -1.08
CA LYS A 766 40.75 -0.24 -0.30
C LYS A 766 39.50 0.63 -0.32
N ILE A 767 38.88 0.80 0.83
CA ILE A 767 37.65 1.57 1.01
C ILE A 767 38.00 3.02 1.41
N PRO A 768 37.63 4.04 0.60
CA PRO A 768 37.99 5.42 0.89
C PRO A 768 37.13 6.03 2.01
N ILE A 769 37.75 6.85 2.86
CA ILE A 769 37.09 7.68 3.86
C ILE A 769 37.57 9.11 3.71
N THR A 770 36.63 10.06 3.66
CA THR A 770 36.92 11.50 3.66
C THR A 770 36.80 12.07 5.08
N ILE A 771 37.75 12.93 5.45
CA ILE A 771 37.79 13.62 6.74
C ILE A 771 37.93 15.13 6.51
N LYS A 772 37.07 15.93 7.16
CA LYS A 772 37.03 17.39 7.04
C LYS A 772 36.97 18.03 8.42
N PHE A 773 37.71 19.12 8.59
CA PHE A 773 37.70 19.93 9.81
C PHE A 773 37.30 21.36 9.48
N LYS A 774 36.63 22.03 10.40
CA LYS A 774 36.26 23.45 10.27
C LYS A 774 36.92 24.25 11.40
N PRO A 775 37.93 25.12 11.13
CA PRO A 775 38.51 25.50 9.83
C PRO A 775 39.75 24.66 9.41
N MET A 776 39.75 24.16 8.18
CA MET A 776 40.79 23.27 7.64
C MET A 776 42.19 23.90 7.50
N ASN A 777 42.26 25.23 7.30
CA ASN A 777 43.51 25.95 7.06
C ASN A 777 44.48 25.87 8.25
N ASP A 778 43.96 25.77 9.47
CA ASP A 778 44.79 25.77 10.68
C ASP A 778 45.44 24.41 10.90
N ILE A 779 44.74 23.31 10.58
CA ILE A 779 45.28 21.95 10.61
C ILE A 779 46.33 21.74 9.51
N ILE A 780 46.06 22.21 8.29
CA ILE A 780 47.05 22.11 7.20
C ILE A 780 48.34 22.87 7.55
N LYS A 781 48.23 24.05 8.19
CA LYS A 781 49.39 24.82 8.66
C LYS A 781 50.14 24.09 9.78
N ASP A 782 49.41 23.43 10.69
CA ASP A 782 49.99 22.71 11.82
C ASP A 782 50.70 21.41 11.37
N ILE A 783 50.08 20.61 10.49
CA ILE A 783 50.69 19.40 9.89
C ILE A 783 51.99 19.78 9.16
N LYS A 784 51.96 20.84 8.33
CA LYS A 784 53.14 21.33 7.60
C LYS A 784 54.26 21.82 8.52
N LYS A 785 53.94 22.22 9.76
CA LYS A 785 54.89 22.79 10.72
C LYS A 785 55.49 21.75 11.66
N HIS A 786 54.71 20.77 12.10
CA HIS A 786 55.11 19.86 13.18
C HIS A 786 55.23 18.39 12.75
N ASN A 787 54.52 17.93 11.71
CA ASN A 787 54.50 16.51 11.29
C ASN A 787 54.42 16.38 9.75
N HIS A 788 55.40 16.94 9.02
CA HIS A 788 55.42 16.93 7.54
C HIS A 788 55.44 15.51 6.93
N LEU A 789 55.85 14.48 7.68
CA LEU A 789 55.90 13.08 7.23
C LEU A 789 54.51 12.42 7.08
N LEU A 790 53.46 12.95 7.74
CA LEU A 790 52.08 12.45 7.62
C LEU A 790 51.45 12.73 6.24
N LEU A 791 52.06 13.63 5.47
CA LEU A 791 51.67 13.97 4.11
C LEU A 791 52.65 13.27 3.17
N GLU A 792 52.31 12.06 2.70
CA GLU A 792 53.12 11.44 1.65
C GLU A 792 53.10 12.31 0.38
N LYS A 793 54.29 12.49 -0.19
CA LYS A 793 54.42 13.02 -1.56
C LYS A 793 53.80 11.99 -2.50
N ASN A 794 52.71 12.38 -3.19
CA ASN A 794 52.15 11.69 -4.36
C ASN A 794 53.13 11.61 -5.56
N LEU A 795 54.36 11.13 -5.35
CA LEU A 795 55.42 11.09 -6.37
C LEU A 795 55.92 9.69 -6.72
N ILE A 796 55.47 8.62 -6.05
CA ILE A 796 55.97 7.25 -6.35
C ILE A 796 55.00 6.45 -7.23
N VAL A 797 53.68 6.69 -7.19
CA VAL A 797 52.71 5.87 -7.97
C VAL A 797 52.61 6.29 -9.45
N ASN A 798 52.82 7.57 -9.78
CA ASN A 798 52.74 8.07 -11.17
C ASN A 798 53.93 7.69 -12.06
N GLN A 799 55.02 7.15 -11.51
CA GLN A 799 56.12 6.61 -12.31
C GLN A 799 56.01 5.10 -12.56
N LEU A 800 55.33 4.34 -11.68
CA LEU A 800 55.13 2.90 -11.86
C LEU A 800 53.96 2.60 -12.81
N ASN A 801 52.89 3.41 -12.81
CA ASN A 801 51.74 3.18 -13.70
C ASN A 801 51.98 3.52 -15.18
N ASN A 802 53.10 4.20 -15.50
CA ASN A 802 53.50 4.46 -16.89
C ASN A 802 54.47 3.42 -17.46
N SER A 803 54.87 2.41 -16.69
CA SER A 803 55.70 1.29 -17.18
C SER A 803 54.96 -0.04 -17.31
N TYR A 804 53.75 -0.19 -16.79
CA TYR A 804 52.96 -1.43 -16.92
C TYR A 804 52.05 -1.47 -18.16
N THR A 805 51.99 -0.41 -18.96
CA THR A 805 51.31 -0.41 -20.27
C THR A 805 52.22 -0.78 -21.43
N ASN A 806 53.50 -1.09 -21.20
CA ASN A 806 54.39 -1.64 -22.22
C ASN A 806 55.28 -2.73 -21.62
N SER A 807 54.90 -3.98 -21.88
CA SER A 807 55.68 -5.23 -21.81
C SER A 807 55.22 -6.25 -20.75
N LEU A 808 54.33 -7.17 -21.16
CA LEU A 808 54.24 -8.53 -20.62
C LEU A 808 54.84 -9.49 -21.66
N SER A 809 56.16 -9.61 -21.65
CA SER A 809 56.87 -10.82 -22.08
C SER A 809 58.32 -10.75 -21.59
N SER A 810 58.59 -11.29 -20.40
CA SER A 810 59.73 -12.16 -20.09
C SER A 810 59.94 -12.32 -18.59
N SER A 811 60.29 -13.56 -18.26
CA SER A 811 60.66 -14.20 -16.99
C SER A 811 61.24 -13.36 -15.84
N GLU A 812 60.83 -13.77 -14.63
CA GLU A 812 61.46 -13.53 -13.34
C GLU A 812 62.89 -14.10 -13.30
N ASP A 813 63.91 -13.24 -13.30
CA ASP A 813 65.24 -13.45 -12.71
C ASP A 813 66.15 -12.28 -13.14
N ASP A 814 66.18 -11.16 -12.40
CA ASP A 814 67.32 -10.19 -12.41
C ASP A 814 67.24 -8.99 -11.45
N LEU A 815 66.19 -8.83 -10.63
CA LEU A 815 66.00 -7.61 -9.82
C LEU A 815 66.57 -7.64 -8.39
N VAL A 816 67.76 -8.23 -8.18
CA VAL A 816 68.43 -8.29 -6.85
C VAL A 816 69.68 -7.39 -6.74
N ASN A 817 70.20 -6.79 -7.81
CA ASN A 817 71.54 -6.17 -7.79
C ASN A 817 71.62 -4.62 -7.84
N HIS A 818 70.53 -3.86 -7.68
CA HIS A 818 70.59 -2.38 -7.77
C HIS A 818 70.23 -1.57 -6.51
N LEU A 819 70.08 -2.21 -5.34
CA LEU A 819 69.70 -1.53 -4.09
C LEU A 819 70.85 -1.11 -3.15
N THR A 820 72.12 -1.16 -3.55
CA THR A 820 73.24 -0.92 -2.61
C THR A 820 74.12 0.31 -2.83
N THR A 821 73.79 1.24 -3.72
CA THR A 821 74.57 2.48 -3.86
C THR A 821 73.68 3.65 -4.21
N PHE A 822 73.28 4.47 -3.23
CA PHE A 822 73.09 5.93 -3.34
C PHE A 822 72.63 6.50 -1.97
N ASN A 823 73.48 6.34 -0.96
CA ASN A 823 73.45 7.17 0.24
C ASN A 823 74.66 8.09 0.15
N THR A 824 74.46 9.35 -0.25
CA THR A 824 75.20 10.59 0.13
C THR A 824 74.93 11.70 -0.89
N ASN A 825 74.67 12.91 -0.39
CA ASN A 825 74.61 14.22 -1.07
C ASN A 825 73.23 14.71 -1.52
N TYR A 826 72.54 15.44 -0.64
CA TYR A 826 71.67 16.56 -1.03
C TYR A 826 71.77 17.70 0.00
N SER A 827 72.91 18.40 -0.03
CA SER A 827 73.07 19.72 0.60
C SER A 827 73.29 20.80 -0.48
N THR A 828 72.46 20.84 -1.52
CA THR A 828 72.44 21.95 -2.49
C THR A 828 71.19 21.84 -3.36
N HIS A 829 70.04 22.32 -2.87
CA HIS A 829 68.91 22.73 -3.74
C HIS A 829 67.99 23.70 -2.98
N GLU A 830 68.58 24.75 -2.39
CA GLU A 830 67.84 25.79 -1.65
C GLU A 830 67.58 27.05 -2.49
N LYS A 831 67.78 27.03 -3.82
CA LYS A 831 67.63 28.23 -4.68
C LYS A 831 66.85 28.07 -5.98
N GLN A 832 66.01 27.03 -6.11
CA GLN A 832 65.06 26.92 -7.22
C GLN A 832 63.69 26.41 -6.75
N LEU A 833 63.04 27.16 -5.85
CA LEU A 833 61.64 26.91 -5.50
C LEU A 833 60.86 28.22 -5.28
N SER A 834 61.19 29.24 -6.07
CA SER A 834 60.49 30.52 -6.12
C SER A 834 59.83 30.76 -7.48
N SER A 835 59.17 29.75 -8.07
CA SER A 835 58.34 29.94 -9.28
C SER A 835 57.52 28.71 -9.68
N ILE A 836 56.75 28.08 -8.78
CA ILE A 836 55.51 27.37 -9.15
C ILE A 836 54.50 27.60 -8.02
N LYS A 837 53.81 28.75 -8.06
CA LYS A 837 52.59 28.99 -7.28
C LYS A 837 51.42 28.36 -8.02
N ASN A 838 51.04 27.14 -7.66
CA ASN A 838 49.69 26.64 -7.89
C ASN A 838 48.99 26.56 -6.53
N ASN A 839 48.33 27.66 -6.15
CA ASN A 839 47.41 27.71 -5.01
C ASN A 839 46.16 26.85 -5.32
N LYS A 840 46.25 25.53 -5.20
CA LYS A 840 45.04 24.70 -5.05
C LYS A 840 44.63 24.75 -3.58
N LYS A 841 43.43 25.26 -3.32
CA LYS A 841 42.82 25.28 -1.99
C LYS A 841 42.44 23.84 -1.63
N ILE A 842 43.12 23.25 -0.65
CA ILE A 842 42.78 21.92 -0.13
C ILE A 842 41.54 22.07 0.74
N GLU A 843 40.52 21.26 0.51
CA GLU A 843 39.22 21.37 1.17
C GLU A 843 38.83 20.12 1.99
N LYS A 844 39.55 19.00 1.83
CA LYS A 844 39.32 17.75 2.56
C LYS A 844 40.56 16.86 2.65
N PHE A 845 40.63 16.01 3.66
CA PHE A 845 41.58 14.89 3.74
C PHE A 845 40.89 13.58 3.34
N TYR A 846 41.64 12.59 2.88
CA TYR A 846 41.13 11.24 2.67
C TYR A 846 42.13 10.18 3.13
N SER A 847 41.61 9.00 3.47
CA SER A 847 42.39 7.81 3.81
C SER A 847 41.69 6.54 3.34
N TYR A 848 42.32 5.37 3.50
CA TYR A 848 41.77 4.08 3.10
C TYR A 848 41.69 3.11 4.28
N LEU A 849 40.56 2.40 4.40
CA LEU A 849 40.47 1.16 5.17
C LEU A 849 40.73 -0.03 4.24
N ASN A 850 41.47 -1.02 4.71
CA ASN A 850 41.72 -2.23 3.94
C ASN A 850 40.64 -3.27 4.25
N LEU A 851 39.89 -3.69 3.23
CA LEU A 851 38.91 -4.75 3.30
C LEU A 851 39.58 -6.08 2.93
N GLN A 852 39.62 -7.03 3.86
CA GLN A 852 40.15 -8.38 3.63
C GLN A 852 39.11 -9.41 4.05
N VAL A 853 38.47 -10.03 3.06
CA VAL A 853 37.30 -10.91 3.28
C VAL A 853 37.36 -12.09 2.32
N GLU A 854 37.00 -13.28 2.81
CA GLU A 854 36.77 -14.47 1.99
C GLU A 854 35.31 -14.89 2.14
N SER A 855 34.60 -15.17 1.04
CA SER A 855 33.25 -15.73 1.12
C SER A 855 33.24 -17.25 1.22
N ALA A 856 32.13 -17.79 1.72
CA ALA A 856 31.82 -19.20 1.69
C ALA A 856 31.63 -19.68 0.24
N LEU A 857 31.84 -20.98 0.00
CA LEU A 857 31.65 -21.57 -1.32
C LEU A 857 30.16 -21.69 -1.63
N SER A 858 29.72 -21.18 -2.78
CA SER A 858 28.37 -21.38 -3.29
C SER A 858 28.34 -21.63 -4.80
N THR A 859 27.14 -21.87 -5.33
CA THR A 859 26.86 -21.93 -6.77
C THR A 859 26.82 -20.55 -7.42
N LYS A 860 26.94 -19.44 -6.68
CA LYS A 860 27.08 -18.08 -7.23
C LYS A 860 28.56 -17.78 -7.48
N LEU A 861 28.93 -17.63 -8.75
CA LEU A 861 30.31 -17.55 -9.21
C LEU A 861 30.71 -16.11 -9.55
N ASP A 862 32.00 -15.81 -9.36
CA ASP A 862 32.61 -14.57 -9.84
C ASP A 862 32.90 -14.68 -11.34
N ILE A 863 32.41 -13.71 -12.12
CA ILE A 863 32.60 -13.67 -13.58
C ILE A 863 34.07 -13.49 -13.97
N GLU A 864 34.88 -12.85 -13.13
CA GLU A 864 36.29 -12.61 -13.42
C GLU A 864 37.15 -13.88 -13.34
N GLU A 865 36.67 -14.91 -12.62
CA GLU A 865 37.32 -16.22 -12.54
C GLU A 865 37.04 -17.12 -13.74
N ILE A 866 36.21 -16.64 -14.67
CA ILE A 866 35.75 -17.39 -15.84
C ILE A 866 36.49 -16.91 -17.08
N HIS A 867 37.23 -17.81 -17.72
CA HIS A 867 37.98 -17.52 -18.93
C HIS A 867 37.30 -18.14 -20.16
N LEU A 868 36.56 -17.32 -20.91
CA LEU A 868 35.87 -17.76 -22.14
C LEU A 868 36.87 -18.12 -23.25
N GLN A 869 36.66 -19.26 -23.89
CA GLN A 869 37.40 -19.66 -25.08
C GLN A 869 36.59 -19.34 -26.34
N HIS A 870 37.23 -18.71 -27.32
CA HIS A 870 36.65 -18.50 -28.65
C HIS A 870 36.93 -19.70 -29.57
N GLN A 871 36.02 -20.11 -30.45
CA GLN A 871 34.69 -19.57 -30.80
C GLN A 871 33.53 -20.25 -30.03
N PRO A 872 32.30 -19.68 -30.01
CA PRO A 872 31.16 -20.31 -29.34
C PRO A 872 30.89 -21.73 -29.87
N ILE A 873 30.53 -22.64 -28.97
CA ILE A 873 30.29 -24.05 -29.26
C ILE A 873 28.81 -24.34 -29.57
N GLY A 874 27.91 -23.41 -29.27
CA GLY A 874 26.50 -23.47 -29.61
C GLY A 874 25.81 -22.11 -29.50
N CYS A 875 24.69 -21.94 -30.22
CA CYS A 875 23.85 -20.75 -30.12
C CYS A 875 22.38 -21.19 -30.11
N GLY A 876 21.63 -20.74 -29.11
CA GLY A 876 20.20 -21.02 -28.95
C GLY A 876 19.37 -19.74 -28.97
N THR A 877 18.07 -19.87 -28.70
CA THR A 877 17.13 -18.75 -28.63
C THR A 877 17.55 -17.76 -27.54
N PHE A 878 17.74 -18.27 -26.32
CA PHE A 878 17.95 -17.48 -25.10
C PHE A 878 19.41 -17.14 -24.76
N GLY A 879 20.38 -17.79 -25.41
CA GLY A 879 21.78 -17.63 -25.05
C GLY A 879 22.77 -18.24 -26.05
N ILE A 880 24.03 -17.91 -25.86
CA ILE A 880 25.18 -18.42 -26.61
C ILE A 880 26.01 -19.27 -25.66
N VAL A 881 26.41 -20.47 -26.09
CA VAL A 881 27.21 -21.39 -25.28
C VAL A 881 28.67 -21.32 -25.72
N TYR A 882 29.54 -21.02 -24.77
CA TYR A 882 31.00 -21.01 -24.91
C TYR A 882 31.61 -22.17 -24.15
N ARG A 883 32.76 -22.66 -24.62
CA ARG A 883 33.68 -23.40 -23.76
C ARG A 883 34.44 -22.36 -22.93
N ALA A 884 34.68 -22.66 -21.67
CA ALA A 884 35.45 -21.79 -20.80
C ALA A 884 36.27 -22.61 -19.80
N GLU A 885 37.16 -21.94 -19.10
CA GLU A 885 37.89 -22.48 -17.97
C GLU A 885 37.48 -21.73 -16.70
N TRP A 886 37.14 -22.48 -15.65
CA TRP A 886 36.88 -21.93 -14.31
C TRP A 886 37.75 -22.68 -13.30
N ARG A 887 38.68 -21.98 -12.63
CA ARG A 887 39.63 -22.55 -11.65
C ARG A 887 40.36 -23.82 -12.15
N GLY A 888 40.77 -23.85 -13.41
CA GLY A 888 41.45 -24.99 -14.03
C GLY A 888 40.54 -26.13 -14.50
N VAL A 889 39.21 -25.98 -14.36
CA VAL A 889 38.21 -26.95 -14.82
C VAL A 889 37.60 -26.47 -16.15
N ASP A 890 37.53 -27.38 -17.12
CA ASP A 890 36.83 -27.15 -18.39
C ASP A 890 35.31 -27.12 -18.17
N VAL A 891 34.67 -26.00 -18.50
CA VAL A 891 33.24 -25.76 -18.30
C VAL A 891 32.55 -25.28 -19.58
N ALA A 892 31.24 -25.44 -19.64
CA ALA A 892 30.36 -24.88 -20.66
C ALA A 892 29.55 -23.75 -20.06
N ILE A 893 29.58 -22.59 -20.72
CA ILE A 893 28.94 -21.36 -20.23
C ILE A 893 27.89 -20.92 -21.21
N LYS A 894 26.64 -20.96 -20.77
CA LYS A 894 25.51 -20.39 -21.49
C LYS A 894 25.36 -18.95 -21.05
N LEU A 895 25.89 -18.04 -21.85
CA LEU A 895 25.72 -16.59 -21.69
C LEU A 895 24.37 -16.19 -22.27
N MET A 896 23.51 -15.58 -21.45
CA MET A 896 22.21 -15.09 -21.90
C MET A 896 22.39 -13.84 -22.77
N LYS A 897 21.47 -13.60 -23.72
CA LYS A 897 21.57 -12.45 -24.64
C LYS A 897 21.04 -11.16 -24.01
N THR A 898 21.73 -10.67 -22.99
CA THR A 898 21.37 -9.44 -22.26
C THR A 898 21.45 -8.18 -23.12
N ASP A 899 22.19 -8.21 -24.23
CA ASP A 899 22.22 -7.11 -25.21
C ASP A 899 20.92 -6.94 -26.03
N LEU A 900 20.07 -7.98 -26.08
CA LEU A 900 18.83 -7.99 -26.87
C LEU A 900 17.58 -7.86 -26.02
N ILE A 901 17.64 -8.34 -24.77
CA ILE A 901 16.53 -8.43 -23.82
C ILE A 901 17.11 -8.01 -22.46
N GLY A 902 16.45 -7.08 -21.77
CA GLY A 902 16.93 -6.56 -20.49
C GLY A 902 17.13 -7.67 -19.46
N VAL A 903 18.12 -7.50 -18.57
CA VAL A 903 18.44 -8.45 -17.51
C VAL A 903 17.22 -8.75 -16.64
N GLU A 904 16.40 -7.74 -16.33
CA GLU A 904 15.16 -7.88 -15.54
C GLU A 904 14.13 -8.82 -16.17
N GLU A 905 13.99 -8.82 -17.50
CA GLU A 905 13.06 -9.70 -18.23
C GLU A 905 13.59 -11.14 -18.35
N LEU A 906 14.92 -11.30 -18.43
CA LEU A 906 15.56 -12.61 -18.47
C LEU A 906 15.71 -13.26 -17.09
N MET A 907 15.72 -12.45 -16.02
CA MET A 907 16.02 -12.87 -14.64
C MET A 907 15.09 -13.99 -14.14
N PRO A 908 13.75 -13.93 -14.25
CA PRO A 908 12.88 -14.94 -13.67
C PRO A 908 13.11 -16.33 -14.29
N ASN A 909 13.23 -16.38 -15.62
CA ASN A 909 13.49 -17.62 -16.34
C ASN A 909 14.90 -18.17 -16.04
N PHE A 910 15.88 -17.27 -15.91
CA PHE A 910 17.25 -17.64 -15.56
C PHE A 910 17.34 -18.24 -14.15
N ILE A 911 16.73 -17.58 -13.15
CA ILE A 911 16.70 -18.07 -11.77
C ILE A 911 16.00 -19.43 -11.71
N GLN A 912 14.87 -19.58 -12.39
CA GLN A 912 14.16 -20.87 -12.45
C GLN A 912 15.02 -21.99 -13.08
N GLU A 913 15.75 -21.70 -14.17
CA GLU A 913 16.66 -22.66 -14.80
C GLU A 913 17.84 -23.01 -13.87
N ALA A 914 18.43 -22.02 -13.20
CA ALA A 914 19.53 -22.22 -12.25
C ALA A 914 19.11 -23.08 -11.05
N GLU A 915 18.00 -22.75 -10.39
CA GLU A 915 17.48 -23.49 -9.23
C GLU A 915 17.12 -24.94 -9.58
N MET A 916 16.54 -25.15 -10.77
CA MET A 916 16.24 -26.49 -11.25
C MET A 916 17.52 -27.31 -11.44
N LEU A 917 18.52 -26.74 -12.12
CA LEU A 917 19.80 -27.40 -12.39
C LEU A 917 20.58 -27.69 -11.10
N GLU A 918 20.52 -26.79 -10.12
CA GLU A 918 21.17 -26.95 -8.82
C GLU A 918 20.65 -28.16 -8.02
N ARG A 919 19.36 -28.47 -8.14
CA ARG A 919 18.74 -29.61 -7.43
C ARG A 919 18.99 -30.97 -8.10
N ILE A 920 19.46 -30.99 -9.34
CA ILE A 920 19.61 -32.23 -10.12
C ILE A 920 21.04 -32.75 -10.01
N ARG A 921 21.19 -33.98 -9.50
CA ARG A 921 22.48 -34.69 -9.46
C ARG A 921 22.32 -36.08 -10.07
N SER A 922 22.91 -36.29 -11.24
CA SER A 922 22.86 -37.57 -11.96
C SER A 922 24.05 -37.71 -12.90
N PRO A 923 24.68 -38.89 -13.02
CA PRO A 923 25.78 -39.10 -13.97
C PRO A 923 25.36 -39.04 -15.44
N TYR A 924 24.05 -38.97 -15.73
CA TYR A 924 23.48 -38.91 -17.08
C TYR A 924 22.85 -37.55 -17.41
N ILE A 925 22.95 -36.58 -16.50
CA ILE A 925 22.50 -35.19 -16.71
C ILE A 925 23.72 -34.30 -16.51
N ILE A 926 23.88 -33.29 -17.36
CA ILE A 926 25.01 -32.37 -17.27
C ILE A 926 25.02 -31.71 -15.90
N ASN A 927 26.14 -31.84 -15.18
CA ASN A 927 26.29 -31.29 -13.85
C ASN A 927 26.29 -29.75 -13.88
N PHE A 928 25.49 -29.17 -12.98
CA PHE A 928 25.50 -27.75 -12.68
C PHE A 928 26.69 -27.41 -11.80
N ILE A 929 27.45 -26.38 -12.20
CA ILE A 929 28.61 -25.87 -11.45
C ILE A 929 28.21 -24.58 -10.73
N GLY A 930 27.46 -23.71 -11.41
CA GLY A 930 26.99 -22.47 -10.81
C GLY A 930 26.38 -21.51 -11.81
N SER A 931 26.06 -20.32 -11.32
CA SER A 931 25.52 -19.21 -12.07
C SER A 931 26.28 -17.93 -11.77
N VAL A 932 26.29 -17.03 -12.76
CA VAL A 932 26.76 -15.65 -12.59
C VAL A 932 25.56 -14.74 -12.80
N ILE A 933 25.37 -13.81 -11.87
CA ILE A 933 24.34 -12.77 -11.93
C ILE A 933 25.03 -11.43 -11.68
N THR A 934 25.09 -10.57 -12.70
CA THR A 934 25.51 -9.17 -12.57
C THR A 934 24.47 -8.27 -13.24
N VAL A 935 24.65 -6.95 -13.10
CA VAL A 935 23.74 -5.93 -13.69
C VAL A 935 23.58 -6.10 -15.20
N ASP A 936 24.62 -6.57 -15.89
CA ASP A 936 24.65 -6.65 -17.36
C ASP A 936 24.81 -8.09 -17.89
N THR A 937 25.07 -9.08 -17.04
CA THR A 937 25.48 -10.42 -17.46
C THR A 937 24.80 -11.52 -16.63
N LEU A 938 24.16 -12.46 -17.34
CA LEU A 938 23.60 -13.68 -16.77
C LEU A 938 24.26 -14.91 -17.44
N CYS A 939 24.87 -15.79 -16.65
CA CYS A 939 25.53 -17.00 -17.16
C CYS A 939 25.15 -18.24 -16.36
N LEU A 940 24.85 -19.35 -17.05
CA LEU A 940 24.80 -20.68 -16.45
C LEU A 940 26.08 -21.43 -16.76
N VAL A 941 26.73 -21.97 -15.73
CA VAL A 941 27.98 -22.71 -15.82
C VAL A 941 27.72 -24.18 -15.54
N THR A 942 28.06 -25.03 -16.49
CA THR A 942 27.87 -26.48 -16.43
C THR A 942 29.15 -27.21 -16.84
N GLU A 943 29.23 -28.51 -16.57
CA GLU A 943 30.39 -29.30 -17.03
C GLU A 943 30.50 -29.31 -18.56
N PHE A 944 31.73 -29.28 -19.07
CA PHE A 944 31.95 -29.40 -20.51
C PHE A 944 32.01 -30.87 -20.94
N CYS A 945 31.17 -31.26 -21.91
CA CYS A 945 31.22 -32.60 -22.51
C CYS A 945 32.10 -32.61 -23.79
N PRO A 946 33.33 -33.15 -23.75
CA PRO A 946 34.29 -33.03 -24.86
C PRO A 946 33.86 -33.76 -26.14
N SER A 947 33.05 -34.81 -26.03
CA SER A 947 32.53 -35.56 -27.18
C SER A 947 31.41 -34.83 -27.94
N GLY A 948 30.94 -33.70 -27.43
CA GLY A 948 29.85 -32.92 -28.04
C GLY A 948 28.51 -33.64 -28.06
N SER A 949 27.56 -33.14 -28.86
CA SER A 949 26.21 -33.72 -28.90
C SER A 949 26.16 -35.04 -29.67
N LEU A 950 25.29 -35.96 -29.22
CA LEU A 950 25.03 -37.23 -29.91
C LEU A 950 24.64 -37.01 -31.39
N ARG A 951 23.88 -35.94 -31.69
CA ARG A 951 23.53 -35.56 -33.07
C ARG A 951 24.78 -35.30 -33.93
N LYS A 952 25.79 -34.62 -33.37
CA LYS A 952 27.07 -34.37 -34.06
C LYS A 952 27.83 -35.69 -34.22
N TYR A 953 27.90 -36.51 -33.18
CA TYR A 953 28.57 -37.81 -33.22
C TYR A 953 27.98 -38.75 -34.29
N ILE A 954 26.65 -38.89 -34.34
CA ILE A 954 25.96 -39.72 -35.35
C ILE A 954 26.26 -39.21 -36.76
N LYS A 955 26.21 -37.90 -37.00
CA LYS A 955 26.51 -37.32 -38.32
C LYS A 955 27.95 -37.56 -38.78
N MET A 956 28.91 -37.62 -37.86
CA MET A 956 30.33 -37.78 -38.20
C MET A 956 30.73 -39.26 -38.35
N ASN A 957 30.01 -40.20 -37.73
CA ASN A 957 30.37 -41.61 -37.70
C ASN A 957 29.42 -42.55 -38.48
N TYR A 958 28.35 -42.03 -39.11
CA TYR A 958 27.60 -42.75 -40.14
C TYR A 958 28.26 -42.50 -41.51
N THR A 959 29.25 -43.33 -41.86
CA THR A 959 29.69 -43.58 -43.24
C THR A 959 29.45 -45.04 -43.57
#